data_AF-A0A8J6BEX0-F1
#
_entry.id   AF-A0A8J6BEX0-F1
#
_cell.length_a   1.000
_cell.length_b   1.000
_cell.length_c   1.000
_cell.angle_alpha   90.00
_cell.angle_beta   90.00
_cell.angle_gamma   90.00
#
_symmetry.space_group_name_H-M   'P 1'
#
loop_
_entity.id
_entity.type
_entity.pdbx_description
1 polymer ?
#
loop_
_entity_poly.entity_id
_entity_poly.type
_entity_poly.pdbx_seq_one_letter_code
_entity_poly.pdbx_strand_id
1 'polypeptide(L)'
;MEDGSLVMACSSKVSDGQSFRTDTARVKAKAASVFRELKAKTMPIQPVRRFKTEFEQTFDQVTACDVDTNGMILIDPAVCVDCGRCEAACSKIQEMGILETTGTGVRPHGGLRLDETMCIGCGQCTSFCPTGSIQEVSHIERLYAAIAEGKTIVAQTAPAVRVSIGEECGVPAGEVSTGKMVAALKALGCNYVVDTDFTADLTIMEEGTELISRMQKKWAATPEQADKMGPMFTSCCPSWVNNVETRFPDYLDNLSTARSPMMMMGSVVKTYFARKMDIKPEDIFHFAVMPCTAKKGEIDRMQMVTGGMKVVDAVLTTRELGKLIRKHHIDFPALPNAEFDSPIGNSSGAGRLFGTTGGVMEAALRTAYEILAGKPLGTLSYTPARGLSGIKEASVEIPLKDGPTKTLRIGIASGISNANNMMHDIRAGRRRYDFVEVMACPGGCLGGGGQPKSLDPRILEKRQSAIYTDDERATQRKAHENPEIQQIYKEFFGEPNSHKAHELLHTAYADRAHLVKQPPTDTFNDVNTAVISADAVPMLIVYATQTGTSKEVAYRLANEAKIKDIEFAPRVVSVDKIKPREIADADLVIYITSTFGQGEHADTALAFWDWLSNPALSDDTFAGTQFAVMGLGSKEYPLFCKAAEDVHNRMAELGGVALCPFGKGDESHPEKYEDGYGKWVDSLWEGLGAVDVGSVPVIPDPKFTVLVAASMQNPPPPPPGCQWTTVAANDEITGPGNERSSHHFEFNIEDTGLTYQTGYHMAIMPRNLDSVVNHWVEVNKLDADMCVAVRGNGANIVPAGLDKSLTIREIFTQHLDIAGRVTKPFMRAMIPFAQDRAERERLQYLVSKDGKEDYMEYMNEYVTYGEFLEEFTSARPSIEYLVDFIPAIKPRLYSIASSDKMVPHAIQLTVGIVDWVTPKGKIRHGMTTSWLKDVRMGDRCAAYVKSSPMVPPADPAIPYMMVALGTGIAPFRGWIQYRKTLHDEGIPQNKAVLYYGCRRRDEDYLLTETEQAWRDEGVYDEIPAFSRETGRRVFVHDRIQQHSDEVFEMLWVQGGHLYYSGTIIGAKYLKEAIIGIFAEHGVPRDEAEELFETREREQRFILEAY
;
A
#
# COMPACT_ATOMS: atom_id res chain seq x y z
N MET A 1 12.60 17.21 29.81
CA MET A 1 12.72 17.82 31.17
C MET A 1 13.91 18.78 31.15
N GLU A 2 14.06 19.66 32.14
CA GLU A 2 15.19 20.62 32.19
C GLU A 2 16.56 19.95 32.28
N ASP A 3 16.62 18.72 32.79
CA ASP A 3 17.80 17.84 32.82
C ASP A 3 18.15 17.20 31.46
N GLY A 4 17.38 17.46 30.40
CA GLY A 4 17.61 16.91 29.07
C GLY A 4 17.09 15.47 28.86
N SER A 5 16.36 14.89 29.82
CA SER A 5 15.68 13.60 29.68
C SER A 5 14.39 13.72 28.85
N LEU A 6 14.11 12.68 28.04
CA LEU A 6 12.87 12.53 27.28
C LEU A 6 11.90 11.65 28.07
N VAL A 7 10.67 12.13 28.25
CA VAL A 7 9.63 11.43 29.02
C VAL A 7 8.36 11.34 28.17
N MET A 8 7.65 10.21 28.25
CA MET A 8 6.42 9.99 27.49
C MET A 8 5.24 10.60 28.22
N ALA A 9 4.53 11.54 27.57
CA ALA A 9 3.41 12.26 28.18
C ALA A 9 2.29 11.32 28.69
N CYS A 10 2.10 10.17 28.06
CA CYS A 10 1.07 9.19 28.41
C CYS A 10 1.37 8.37 29.69
N SER A 11 2.60 8.38 30.20
CA SER A 11 3.01 7.57 31.36
C SER A 11 3.72 8.38 32.45
N SER A 12 3.88 9.68 32.27
CA SER A 12 4.62 10.54 33.19
C SER A 12 3.65 11.26 34.16
N LYS A 13 3.84 11.03 35.46
CA LYS A 13 3.10 11.76 36.52
C LYS A 13 3.56 13.21 36.56
N VAL A 14 2.61 14.14 36.46
CA VAL A 14 2.86 15.58 36.51
C VAL A 14 2.82 16.07 37.96
N SER A 15 3.73 16.98 38.33
CA SER A 15 3.85 17.61 39.65
C SER A 15 3.92 19.13 39.51
N ASP A 16 3.49 19.87 40.54
CA ASP A 16 3.59 21.34 40.55
C ASP A 16 5.03 21.82 40.37
N GLY A 17 5.21 22.82 39.50
CA GLY A 17 6.52 23.42 39.20
C GLY A 17 7.35 22.71 38.12
N GLN A 18 6.87 21.61 37.53
CA GLN A 18 7.59 20.94 36.42
C GLN A 18 7.50 21.74 35.10
N SER A 19 8.64 21.88 34.43
CA SER A 19 8.79 22.54 33.13
C SER A 19 9.10 21.53 32.02
N PHE A 20 8.30 21.54 30.94
CA PHE A 20 8.45 20.64 29.80
C PHE A 20 8.84 21.42 28.54
N ARG A 21 9.89 20.95 27.84
CA ARG A 21 10.28 21.45 26.52
C ARG A 21 9.85 20.43 25.47
N THR A 22 8.84 20.77 24.68
CA THR A 22 8.16 19.85 23.73
C THR A 22 8.57 20.07 22.27
N ASP A 23 9.36 21.11 22.00
CA ASP A 23 9.64 21.64 20.65
C ASP A 23 11.10 21.46 20.19
N THR A 24 11.94 20.81 21.00
CA THR A 24 13.35 20.57 20.67
C THR A 24 13.52 19.55 19.52
N ALA A 25 14.62 19.66 18.77
CA ALA A 25 14.95 18.72 17.69
C ALA A 25 14.96 17.25 18.14
N ARG A 26 15.40 16.98 19.38
CA ARG A 26 15.44 15.65 19.99
C ARG A 26 14.05 15.08 20.26
N VAL A 27 13.11 15.90 20.75
CA VAL A 27 11.71 15.50 20.97
C VAL A 27 11.02 15.21 19.64
N LYS A 28 11.23 16.07 18.63
CA LYS A 28 10.69 15.88 17.28
C LYS A 28 11.23 14.62 16.61
N ALA A 29 12.54 14.37 16.71
CA ALA A 29 13.18 13.16 16.19
C ALA A 29 12.67 11.88 16.90
N LYS A 30 12.52 11.91 18.22
CA LYS A 30 12.00 10.76 18.97
C LYS A 30 10.52 10.52 18.71
N ALA A 31 9.70 11.57 18.59
CA ALA A 31 8.30 11.42 18.18
C ALA A 31 8.19 10.78 16.79
N ALA A 32 9.01 11.23 15.82
CA ALA A 32 9.08 10.63 14.49
C ALA A 32 9.59 9.17 14.50
N SER A 33 10.49 8.80 15.43
CA SER A 33 10.91 7.40 15.65
C SER A 33 9.79 6.57 16.29
N VAL A 34 9.08 7.09 17.29
CA VAL A 34 7.96 6.39 17.95
C VAL A 34 6.79 6.19 16.98
N PHE A 35 6.51 7.15 16.09
CA PHE A 35 5.53 6.96 15.01
C PHE A 35 5.96 5.92 13.97
N ARG A 36 7.27 5.85 13.67
CA ARG A 36 7.84 4.79 12.83
C ARG A 36 7.80 3.42 13.52
N GLU A 37 8.03 3.34 14.82
CA GLU A 37 7.90 2.11 15.62
C GLU A 37 6.43 1.67 15.75
N LEU A 38 5.48 2.61 15.83
CA LEU A 38 4.03 2.32 15.78
C LEU A 38 3.56 1.80 14.41
N LYS A 39 4.37 1.94 13.35
CA LYS A 39 4.16 1.32 12.03
C LYS A 39 4.30 -0.21 12.09
N ALA A 40 5.04 -0.73 13.09
CA ALA A 40 5.27 -2.16 13.29
C ALA A 40 4.16 -2.86 14.10
N LYS A 41 3.14 -2.13 14.58
CA LYS A 41 1.98 -2.70 15.29
C LYS A 41 0.70 -2.36 14.52
N THR A 42 -0.06 -3.37 14.15
CA THR A 42 -1.36 -3.27 13.47
C THR A 42 -2.33 -2.43 14.32
N MET A 43 -2.43 -1.13 14.04
CA MET A 43 -3.46 -0.29 14.64
C MET A 43 -4.71 -0.27 13.76
N PRO A 44 -5.92 -0.24 14.35
CA PRO A 44 -7.17 -0.14 13.59
C PRO A 44 -7.23 1.17 12.78
N ILE A 45 -7.77 1.08 11.55
CA ILE A 45 -7.98 2.22 10.65
C ILE A 45 -9.14 3.06 11.20
N GLN A 46 -8.83 4.02 12.07
CA GLN A 46 -9.79 4.97 12.66
C GLN A 46 -9.32 6.41 12.43
N PRO A 47 -10.25 7.38 12.26
CA PRO A 47 -9.90 8.80 12.21
C PRO A 47 -9.11 9.21 13.44
N VAL A 48 -8.07 10.03 13.25
CA VAL A 48 -7.15 10.39 14.32
C VAL A 48 -7.39 11.85 14.71
N ARG A 49 -7.80 12.10 15.95
CA ARG A 49 -7.69 13.43 16.54
C ARG A 49 -6.19 13.73 16.72
N ARG A 50 -5.74 14.87 16.18
CA ARG A 50 -4.35 15.35 16.28
C ARG A 50 -3.91 15.23 17.74
N PHE A 51 -2.71 14.69 18.00
CA PHE A 51 -2.12 14.76 19.33
C PHE A 51 -2.04 16.24 19.71
N LYS A 52 -2.77 16.66 20.75
CA LYS A 52 -2.76 18.02 21.31
C LYS A 52 -1.31 18.40 21.59
N THR A 53 -0.71 19.10 20.65
CA THR A 53 0.53 19.84 20.81
C THR A 53 0.21 21.24 20.34
N GLU A 54 0.44 22.22 21.20
CA GLU A 54 0.26 23.65 20.98
C GLU A 54 1.23 24.16 19.90
N PHE A 55 1.12 23.63 18.68
CA PHE A 55 1.81 24.09 17.47
C PHE A 55 0.79 24.82 16.59
N GLU A 56 0.03 25.77 17.16
CA GLU A 56 -0.99 26.53 16.43
C GLU A 56 -0.45 27.80 15.75
N GLN A 57 0.86 28.11 15.81
CA GLN A 57 1.36 29.44 15.40
C GLN A 57 2.35 29.54 14.23
N THR A 58 2.69 28.48 13.48
CA THR A 58 3.74 28.62 12.43
C THR A 58 3.51 27.89 11.11
N PHE A 59 2.26 27.68 10.67
CA PHE A 59 2.00 27.11 9.33
C PHE A 59 1.33 28.08 8.33
N ASP A 60 1.22 29.37 8.67
CA ASP A 60 0.51 30.34 7.82
C ASP A 60 1.34 30.88 6.63
N GLN A 61 2.56 30.38 6.40
CA GLN A 61 3.31 30.64 5.17
C GLN A 61 4.10 29.39 4.73
N VAL A 62 3.47 28.54 3.92
CA VAL A 62 4.17 27.49 3.19
C VAL A 62 4.38 27.97 1.75
N THR A 63 5.55 28.54 1.49
CA THR A 63 6.13 28.62 0.15
C THR A 63 6.95 27.36 -0.10
N ALA A 64 6.38 26.37 -0.80
CA ALA A 64 7.11 25.20 -1.28
C ALA A 64 6.52 24.70 -2.61
N CYS A 65 7.40 24.37 -3.56
CA CYS A 65 7.13 24.20 -4.99
C CYS A 65 6.30 22.95 -5.39
N ASP A 66 5.79 22.15 -4.44
CA ASP A 66 5.27 20.79 -4.66
C ASP A 66 3.89 20.48 -4.02
N VAL A 67 3.13 21.48 -3.55
CA VAL A 67 1.78 21.26 -3.02
C VAL A 67 0.80 20.92 -4.15
N ASP A 68 0.12 19.78 -4.04
CA ASP A 68 -0.88 19.34 -5.01
C ASP A 68 -2.31 19.56 -4.49
N THR A 69 -3.24 19.94 -5.36
CA THR A 69 -4.62 20.25 -4.97
C THR A 69 -5.58 20.13 -6.15
N ASN A 70 -6.83 19.78 -5.84
CA ASN A 70 -7.97 19.86 -6.75
C ASN A 70 -9.01 20.91 -6.32
N GLY A 71 -8.60 21.88 -5.48
CA GLY A 71 -9.48 22.93 -4.93
C GLY A 71 -10.40 22.48 -3.79
N MET A 72 -10.54 21.17 -3.54
CA MET A 72 -11.34 20.62 -2.44
C MET A 72 -10.46 20.13 -1.29
N ILE A 73 -9.40 19.41 -1.63
CA ILE A 73 -8.34 18.96 -0.73
C ILE A 73 -6.97 19.36 -1.28
N LEU A 74 -5.99 19.46 -0.40
CA LEU A 74 -4.59 19.65 -0.75
C LEU A 74 -3.71 18.59 -0.09
N ILE A 75 -2.58 18.30 -0.74
CA ILE A 75 -1.54 17.39 -0.27
C ILE A 75 -0.24 18.17 -0.19
N ASP A 76 0.28 18.27 1.02
CA ASP A 76 1.64 18.71 1.29
C ASP A 76 2.48 17.46 1.66
N PRO A 77 3.25 16.91 0.71
CA PRO A 77 4.07 15.74 0.97
C PRO A 77 5.22 16.02 1.96
N ALA A 78 5.65 17.28 2.12
CA ALA A 78 6.80 17.65 2.95
C ALA A 78 6.56 17.40 4.45
N VAL A 79 5.31 17.43 4.89
CA VAL A 79 4.92 17.15 6.28
C VAL A 79 4.35 15.73 6.47
N CYS A 80 4.46 14.87 5.45
CA CYS A 80 4.05 13.47 5.53
C CYS A 80 5.07 12.64 6.32
N VAL A 81 4.58 11.61 7.01
CA VAL A 81 5.41 10.62 7.75
C VAL A 81 5.20 9.19 7.23
N ASP A 82 4.61 9.06 6.04
CA ASP A 82 4.36 7.77 5.35
C ASP A 82 3.68 6.71 6.23
N CYS A 83 2.65 7.13 6.97
CA CYS A 83 1.86 6.24 7.82
C CYS A 83 0.79 5.44 7.05
N GLY A 84 0.53 5.73 5.78
CA GLY A 84 -0.41 5.00 4.92
C GLY A 84 -1.90 5.11 5.26
N ARG A 85 -2.30 5.81 6.34
CA ARG A 85 -3.71 5.88 6.78
C ARG A 85 -4.64 6.55 5.77
N CYS A 86 -4.19 7.64 5.14
CA CYS A 86 -4.97 8.34 4.13
C CYS A 86 -5.15 7.54 2.84
N GLU A 87 -4.10 6.84 2.41
CA GLU A 87 -4.16 5.86 1.33
C GLU A 87 -5.16 4.76 1.68
N ALA A 88 -5.05 4.13 2.86
CA ALA A 88 -5.97 3.09 3.29
C ALA A 88 -7.43 3.57 3.36
N ALA A 89 -7.69 4.80 3.80
CA ALA A 89 -9.03 5.39 3.76
C ALA A 89 -9.53 5.54 2.32
N CYS A 90 -8.66 5.94 1.39
CA CYS A 90 -9.02 6.11 -0.02
C CYS A 90 -9.20 4.79 -0.77
N SER A 91 -8.37 3.78 -0.48
CA SER A 91 -8.36 2.50 -1.20
C SER A 91 -9.24 1.44 -0.56
N LYS A 92 -9.40 1.41 0.78
CA LYS A 92 -10.16 0.37 1.50
C LYS A 92 -11.53 0.78 2.00
N ILE A 93 -11.72 2.07 2.32
CA ILE A 93 -13.02 2.56 2.82
C ILE A 93 -13.84 3.15 1.66
N GLN A 94 -13.19 3.97 0.83
CA GLN A 94 -13.84 4.59 -0.31
C GLN A 94 -13.71 3.76 -1.59
N GLU A 95 -12.75 2.83 -1.68
CA GLU A 95 -12.48 2.03 -2.89
C GLU A 95 -12.26 2.88 -4.16
N MET A 96 -11.67 4.07 -3.97
CA MET A 96 -11.36 4.99 -5.07
C MET A 96 -9.91 4.90 -5.52
N GLY A 97 -8.99 4.40 -4.66
CA GLY A 97 -7.60 4.13 -5.05
C GLY A 97 -6.80 5.34 -5.54
N ILE A 98 -7.16 6.56 -5.12
CA ILE A 98 -6.58 7.81 -5.65
C ILE A 98 -5.21 8.14 -5.05
N LEU A 99 -4.92 7.68 -3.84
CA LEU A 99 -3.73 8.07 -3.08
C LEU A 99 -2.78 6.89 -2.92
N GLU A 100 -1.47 7.16 -2.92
CA GLU A 100 -0.42 6.18 -2.65
C GLU A 100 0.66 6.77 -1.73
N THR A 101 1.26 5.93 -0.90
CA THR A 101 2.38 6.28 -0.01
C THR A 101 3.68 5.84 -0.67
N THR A 102 4.57 6.80 -0.96
CA THR A 102 5.77 6.54 -1.80
C THR A 102 7.07 6.38 -1.00
N GLY A 103 7.03 6.50 0.33
CA GLY A 103 8.23 6.58 1.17
C GLY A 103 8.92 7.97 1.14
N THR A 104 8.38 8.91 0.37
CA THR A 104 8.76 10.34 0.35
C THR A 104 7.55 11.26 0.56
N GLY A 105 6.47 10.72 1.11
CA GLY A 105 5.19 11.38 1.24
C GLY A 105 4.06 10.69 0.49
N VAL A 106 2.84 11.02 0.90
CA VAL A 106 1.62 10.64 0.19
C VAL A 106 1.47 11.52 -1.05
N ARG A 107 1.09 10.91 -2.17
CA ARG A 107 0.84 11.58 -3.46
C ARG A 107 -0.35 10.91 -4.15
N PRO A 108 -0.93 11.50 -5.21
CA PRO A 108 -1.89 10.79 -6.03
C PRO A 108 -1.21 9.62 -6.75
N HIS A 109 -1.98 8.54 -6.95
CA HIS A 109 -1.52 7.30 -7.53
C HIS A 109 -1.02 7.51 -8.97
N GLY A 110 0.10 6.87 -9.31
CA GLY A 110 0.67 6.92 -10.66
C GLY A 110 1.35 8.25 -11.00
N GLY A 111 1.69 9.06 -10.00
CA GLY A 111 2.36 10.36 -10.19
C GLY A 111 1.50 11.43 -10.89
N LEU A 112 0.19 11.21 -10.96
CA LEU A 112 -0.78 12.19 -11.47
C LEU A 112 -0.94 13.36 -10.49
N ARG A 113 -1.47 14.47 -10.98
CA ARG A 113 -2.00 15.51 -10.10
C ARG A 113 -3.40 15.16 -9.62
N LEU A 114 -3.79 15.66 -8.44
CA LEU A 114 -5.11 15.39 -7.84
C LEU A 114 -6.28 15.73 -8.78
N ASP A 115 -6.17 16.79 -9.57
CA ASP A 115 -7.15 17.24 -10.56
C ASP A 115 -7.18 16.40 -11.84
N GLU A 116 -6.15 15.58 -12.07
CA GLU A 116 -6.06 14.63 -13.19
C GLU A 116 -6.54 13.21 -12.81
N THR A 117 -6.98 13.01 -11.57
CA THR A 117 -7.45 11.72 -11.03
C THR A 117 -8.99 11.63 -10.94
N MET A 118 -9.53 10.44 -10.65
CA MET A 118 -10.96 10.25 -10.32
C MET A 118 -11.32 10.73 -8.91
N CYS A 119 -10.58 11.67 -8.32
CA CYS A 119 -10.87 12.18 -6.98
C CYS A 119 -12.25 12.87 -6.94
N ILE A 120 -13.20 12.26 -6.24
CA ILE A 120 -14.54 12.84 -6.03
C ILE A 120 -14.57 13.94 -4.95
N GLY A 121 -13.41 14.28 -4.37
CA GLY A 121 -13.28 15.33 -3.36
C GLY A 121 -13.98 15.05 -2.02
N CYS A 122 -14.30 13.78 -1.69
CA CYS A 122 -15.08 13.43 -0.50
C CYS A 122 -14.40 13.79 0.84
N GLY A 123 -13.08 14.01 0.81
CA GLY A 123 -12.30 14.47 1.95
C GLY A 123 -12.07 13.44 3.04
N GLN A 124 -12.46 12.18 2.85
CA GLN A 124 -12.28 11.13 3.87
C GLN A 124 -10.81 10.99 4.28
N CYS A 125 -9.88 11.06 3.32
CA CYS A 125 -8.44 11.02 3.60
C CYS A 125 -7.96 12.08 4.62
N THR A 126 -8.57 13.28 4.65
CA THR A 126 -8.23 14.37 5.59
C THR A 126 -8.54 13.99 7.05
N SER A 127 -9.58 13.19 7.28
CA SER A 127 -10.00 12.71 8.60
C SER A 127 -9.01 11.69 9.21
N PHE A 128 -8.21 11.03 8.36
CA PHE A 128 -7.25 10.01 8.77
C PHE A 128 -5.80 10.49 8.82
N CYS A 129 -5.49 11.66 8.26
CA CYS A 129 -4.15 12.23 8.30
C CYS A 129 -3.81 12.76 9.70
N PRO A 130 -2.79 12.20 10.39
CA PRO A 130 -2.39 12.66 11.74
C PRO A 130 -1.45 13.87 11.70
N THR A 131 -0.68 14.04 10.62
CA THR A 131 0.33 15.11 10.50
C THR A 131 -0.22 16.42 9.93
N GLY A 132 -1.33 16.34 9.19
CA GLY A 132 -1.80 17.46 8.36
C GLY A 132 -1.17 17.49 6.98
N SER A 133 -0.54 16.41 6.51
CA SER A 133 -0.10 16.31 5.11
C SER A 133 -1.25 16.37 4.10
N ILE A 134 -2.43 15.84 4.45
CA ILE A 134 -3.64 16.03 3.64
C ILE A 134 -4.65 16.84 4.44
N GLN A 135 -5.11 17.94 3.85
CA GLN A 135 -6.03 18.88 4.48
C GLN A 135 -7.15 19.27 3.51
N GLU A 136 -8.28 19.71 4.07
CA GLU A 136 -9.23 20.52 3.30
C GLU A 136 -8.60 21.85 2.86
N VAL A 137 -8.89 22.30 1.64
CA VAL A 137 -8.48 23.63 1.18
C VAL A 137 -9.23 24.69 1.97
N SER A 138 -8.55 25.63 2.64
CA SER A 138 -9.26 26.60 3.46
C SER A 138 -9.81 27.78 2.67
N HIS A 139 -11.05 28.18 2.96
CA HIS A 139 -11.65 29.43 2.43
C HIS A 139 -11.74 30.53 3.49
N ILE A 140 -11.12 30.36 4.66
CA ILE A 140 -11.12 31.34 5.76
C ILE A 140 -10.55 32.69 5.30
N GLU A 141 -9.47 32.69 4.53
CA GLU A 141 -8.86 33.93 4.04
C GLU A 141 -9.77 34.71 3.09
N ARG A 142 -10.61 34.02 2.31
CA ARG A 142 -11.64 34.68 1.47
C ARG A 142 -12.66 35.41 2.33
N LEU A 143 -13.05 34.81 3.46
CA LEU A 143 -13.97 35.44 4.42
C LEU A 143 -13.33 36.67 5.07
N TYR A 144 -12.08 36.58 5.53
CA TYR A 144 -11.41 37.75 6.12
C TYR A 144 -11.21 38.89 5.12
N ALA A 145 -10.87 38.58 3.87
CA ALA A 145 -10.78 39.57 2.81
C ALA A 145 -12.12 40.30 2.60
N ALA A 146 -13.22 39.56 2.51
CA ALA A 146 -14.55 40.15 2.34
C ALA A 146 -14.98 41.02 3.53
N ILE A 147 -14.66 40.61 4.76
CA ILE A 147 -14.90 41.42 5.97
C ILE A 147 -14.10 42.72 5.89
N ALA A 148 -12.82 42.66 5.49
CA ALA A 148 -11.97 43.84 5.36
C ALA A 148 -12.44 44.80 4.24
N GLU A 149 -13.03 44.26 3.17
CA GLU A 149 -13.65 45.03 2.08
C GLU A 149 -15.00 45.66 2.47
N GLY A 150 -15.53 45.36 3.66
CA GLY A 150 -16.83 45.87 4.11
C GLY A 150 -18.02 45.26 3.38
N LYS A 151 -17.87 44.04 2.82
CA LYS A 151 -18.98 43.30 2.21
C LYS A 151 -20.05 42.95 3.24
N THR A 152 -21.29 42.79 2.79
CA THR A 152 -22.34 42.21 3.63
C THR A 152 -22.14 40.70 3.72
N ILE A 153 -21.80 40.20 4.91
CA ILE A 153 -21.48 38.81 5.14
C ILE A 153 -22.76 38.03 5.45
N VAL A 154 -23.10 37.08 4.58
CA VAL A 154 -24.21 36.13 4.75
C VAL A 154 -23.63 34.73 4.96
N ALA A 155 -23.94 34.11 6.10
CA ALA A 155 -23.54 32.74 6.40
C ALA A 155 -24.73 31.79 6.24
N GLN A 156 -24.54 30.64 5.59
CA GLN A 156 -25.52 29.54 5.59
C GLN A 156 -24.96 28.30 6.29
N THR A 157 -25.80 27.50 6.94
CA THR A 157 -25.35 26.29 7.66
C THR A 157 -26.14 25.04 7.27
N ALA A 158 -25.43 23.95 6.97
CA ALA A 158 -26.04 22.68 6.62
C ALA A 158 -26.66 21.92 7.82
N PRO A 159 -27.65 21.05 7.59
CA PRO A 159 -28.34 20.34 8.66
C PRO A 159 -27.39 19.48 9.52
N ALA A 160 -26.42 18.78 8.92
CA ALA A 160 -25.49 17.95 9.69
C ALA A 160 -24.51 18.75 10.58
N VAL A 161 -24.30 20.05 10.33
CA VAL A 161 -23.37 20.89 11.10
C VAL A 161 -23.94 21.19 12.48
N ARG A 162 -25.26 21.40 12.59
CA ARG A 162 -25.92 21.75 13.85
C ARG A 162 -25.78 20.70 14.95
N VAL A 163 -25.57 19.43 14.58
CA VAL A 163 -25.40 18.30 15.52
C VAL A 163 -23.95 17.88 15.75
N SER A 164 -23.00 18.54 15.08
CA SER A 164 -21.58 18.13 15.07
C SER A 164 -20.62 19.27 15.44
N ILE A 165 -20.97 20.54 15.20
CA ILE A 165 -20.13 21.69 15.55
C ILE A 165 -19.82 21.75 17.05
N GLY A 166 -20.74 21.31 17.90
CA GLY A 166 -20.53 21.23 19.34
C GLY A 166 -19.30 20.39 19.70
N GLU A 167 -19.02 19.30 18.97
CA GLU A 167 -17.88 18.41 19.23
C GLU A 167 -16.52 19.07 19.01
N GLU A 168 -16.44 20.07 18.13
CA GLU A 168 -15.26 20.91 17.94
C GLU A 168 -15.10 21.94 19.07
N CYS A 169 -16.19 22.22 19.79
CA CYS A 169 -16.25 23.24 20.84
C CYS A 169 -16.38 22.64 22.25
N GLY A 170 -16.05 21.36 22.42
CA GLY A 170 -16.04 20.69 23.73
C GLY A 170 -17.39 20.12 24.19
N VAL A 171 -18.43 20.20 23.37
CA VAL A 171 -19.75 19.60 23.63
C VAL A 171 -19.77 18.13 23.17
N PRO A 172 -20.34 17.19 23.94
CA PRO A 172 -20.43 15.78 23.53
C PRO A 172 -21.28 15.57 22.26
N ALA A 173 -20.95 14.52 21.50
CA ALA A 173 -21.73 14.11 20.33
C ALA A 173 -23.19 13.75 20.70
N GLY A 174 -24.14 14.20 19.87
CA GLY A 174 -25.58 13.98 20.06
C GLY A 174 -26.36 15.18 20.59
N GLU A 175 -25.71 16.31 20.88
CA GLU A 175 -26.39 17.56 21.24
C GLU A 175 -26.72 18.40 19.99
N VAL A 176 -27.96 18.92 19.92
CA VAL A 176 -28.39 19.86 18.88
C VAL A 176 -27.93 21.28 19.28
N SER A 177 -27.02 21.86 18.51
CA SER A 177 -26.35 23.13 18.81
C SER A 177 -26.76 24.29 17.87
N THR A 178 -27.94 24.22 17.25
CA THR A 178 -28.40 25.18 16.22
C THR A 178 -28.32 26.63 16.69
N GLY A 179 -28.94 26.97 17.83
CA GLY A 179 -28.99 28.36 18.29
C GLY A 179 -27.62 28.91 18.69
N LYS A 180 -26.78 28.11 19.35
CA LYS A 180 -25.39 28.48 19.69
C LYS A 180 -24.51 28.66 18.45
N MET A 181 -24.71 27.83 17.42
CA MET A 181 -24.04 27.96 16.13
C MET A 181 -24.37 29.29 15.45
N VAL A 182 -25.65 29.68 15.43
CA VAL A 182 -26.07 30.98 14.90
C VAL A 182 -25.46 32.13 15.69
N ALA A 183 -25.53 32.07 17.03
CA ALA A 183 -24.93 33.08 17.89
C ALA A 183 -23.41 33.21 17.68
N ALA A 184 -22.71 32.09 17.49
CA ALA A 184 -21.27 32.08 17.20
C ALA A 184 -20.95 32.75 15.86
N LEU A 185 -21.72 32.48 14.80
CA LEU A 185 -21.53 33.11 13.50
C LEU A 185 -21.79 34.63 13.56
N LYS A 186 -22.80 35.07 14.31
CA LYS A 186 -23.05 36.51 14.58
C LYS A 186 -21.89 37.14 15.36
N ALA A 187 -21.36 36.45 16.37
CA ALA A 187 -20.18 36.90 17.12
C ALA A 187 -18.90 36.99 16.26
N LEU A 188 -18.79 36.16 15.21
CA LEU A 188 -17.72 36.23 14.21
C LEU A 188 -17.89 37.36 13.18
N GLY A 189 -18.95 38.16 13.30
CA GLY A 189 -19.19 39.33 12.43
C GLY A 189 -20.08 39.07 11.22
N CYS A 190 -20.81 37.96 11.16
CA CYS A 190 -21.79 37.73 10.08
C CYS A 190 -22.99 38.69 10.24
N ASN A 191 -23.36 39.40 9.17
CA ASN A 191 -24.53 40.29 9.18
C ASN A 191 -25.84 39.50 9.21
N TYR A 192 -25.88 38.40 8.44
CA TYR A 192 -27.03 37.51 8.36
C TYR A 192 -26.59 36.05 8.42
N VAL A 193 -27.36 35.23 9.12
CA VAL A 193 -27.17 33.79 9.22
C VAL A 193 -28.47 33.11 8.80
N VAL A 194 -28.43 32.31 7.74
CA VAL A 194 -29.59 31.65 7.11
C VAL A 194 -29.48 30.13 7.16
N ASP A 195 -30.61 29.43 7.08
CA ASP A 195 -30.66 27.98 7.22
C ASP A 195 -30.67 27.29 5.85
N THR A 196 -29.67 26.45 5.54
CA THR A 196 -29.67 25.65 4.31
C THR A 196 -30.89 24.72 4.27
N ASP A 197 -31.47 24.35 5.42
CA ASP A 197 -32.68 23.52 5.47
C ASP A 197 -33.88 24.19 4.78
N PHE A 198 -33.94 25.53 4.72
CA PHE A 198 -34.96 26.25 3.92
C PHE A 198 -34.86 25.85 2.44
N THR A 199 -33.65 25.86 1.89
CA THR A 199 -33.44 25.40 0.50
C THR A 199 -33.44 23.89 0.34
N ALA A 200 -33.30 23.11 1.41
CA ALA A 200 -33.57 21.68 1.37
C ALA A 200 -35.07 21.42 1.19
N ASP A 201 -35.94 22.22 1.81
CA ASP A 201 -37.38 22.19 1.51
C ASP A 201 -37.64 22.55 0.04
N LEU A 202 -36.97 23.57 -0.51
CA LEU A 202 -37.06 23.87 -1.96
C LEU A 202 -36.59 22.68 -2.81
N THR A 203 -35.49 22.03 -2.43
CA THR A 203 -35.02 20.82 -3.13
C THR A 203 -36.10 19.75 -3.14
N ILE A 204 -36.82 19.52 -2.04
CA ILE A 204 -37.93 18.55 -2.01
C ILE A 204 -39.09 18.96 -2.91
N MET A 205 -39.39 20.26 -3.01
CA MET A 205 -40.44 20.74 -3.92
C MET A 205 -40.05 20.55 -5.39
N GLU A 206 -38.81 20.86 -5.77
CA GLU A 206 -38.30 20.73 -7.14
C GLU A 206 -38.02 19.26 -7.51
N GLU A 207 -37.12 18.58 -6.77
CA GLU A 207 -36.73 17.18 -6.99
C GLU A 207 -37.92 16.21 -6.83
N GLY A 208 -38.81 16.49 -5.86
CA GLY A 208 -40.04 15.73 -5.69
C GLY A 208 -40.98 15.87 -6.89
N THR A 209 -41.08 17.06 -7.49
CA THR A 209 -41.91 17.29 -8.68
C THR A 209 -41.29 16.65 -9.92
N GLU A 210 -39.95 16.65 -10.06
CA GLU A 210 -39.25 15.88 -11.08
C GLU A 210 -39.52 14.38 -10.95
N LEU A 211 -39.45 13.83 -9.73
CA LEU A 211 -39.73 12.43 -9.44
C LEU A 211 -41.18 12.07 -9.80
N ILE A 212 -42.16 12.85 -9.35
CA ILE A 212 -43.58 12.65 -9.66
C ILE A 212 -43.78 12.60 -11.18
N SER A 213 -43.23 13.58 -11.90
CA SER A 213 -43.35 13.69 -13.35
C SER A 213 -42.71 12.50 -14.06
N ARG A 214 -41.52 12.06 -13.60
CA ARG A 214 -40.82 10.88 -14.15
C ARG A 214 -41.62 9.60 -13.90
N MET A 215 -42.19 9.43 -12.71
CA MET A 215 -42.97 8.25 -12.34
C MET A 215 -44.28 8.15 -13.10
N GLN A 216 -45.01 9.27 -13.27
CA GLN A 216 -46.21 9.29 -14.09
C GLN A 216 -45.94 8.87 -15.54
N LYS A 217 -44.84 9.36 -16.14
CA LYS A 217 -44.38 8.91 -17.47
C LYS A 217 -44.04 7.42 -17.47
N LYS A 218 -43.29 6.95 -16.47
CA LYS A 218 -42.87 5.54 -16.35
C LYS A 218 -44.06 4.59 -16.19
N TRP A 219 -45.09 4.98 -15.42
CA TRP A 219 -46.30 4.17 -15.22
C TRP A 219 -47.26 4.14 -16.42
N ALA A 220 -47.14 5.10 -17.33
CA ALA A 220 -47.91 5.16 -18.58
C ALA A 220 -47.18 4.49 -19.76
N ALA A 221 -45.88 4.20 -19.63
CA ALA A 221 -45.05 3.63 -20.68
C ALA A 221 -45.19 2.10 -20.79
N THR A 222 -44.75 1.52 -21.92
CA THR A 222 -44.61 0.05 -22.03
C THR A 222 -43.52 -0.47 -21.09
N PRO A 223 -43.52 -1.77 -20.71
CA PRO A 223 -42.47 -2.33 -19.84
C PRO A 223 -41.05 -2.06 -20.36
N GLU A 224 -40.82 -2.16 -21.68
CA GLU A 224 -39.52 -1.91 -22.31
C GLU A 224 -39.11 -0.44 -22.26
N GLN A 225 -40.05 0.49 -22.47
CA GLN A 225 -39.81 1.93 -22.35
C GLN A 225 -39.55 2.32 -20.90
N ALA A 226 -40.33 1.78 -19.96
CA ALA A 226 -40.16 2.01 -18.54
C ALA A 226 -38.80 1.48 -18.05
N ASP A 227 -38.32 0.37 -18.58
CA ASP A 227 -37.01 -0.18 -18.19
C ASP A 227 -35.86 0.69 -18.68
N LYS A 228 -35.94 1.18 -19.93
CA LYS A 228 -34.94 2.11 -20.50
C LYS A 228 -34.82 3.44 -19.75
N MET A 229 -35.85 3.86 -19.02
CA MET A 229 -35.80 5.11 -18.24
C MET A 229 -34.91 4.99 -16.99
N GLY A 230 -34.61 3.79 -16.48
CA GLY A 230 -33.80 3.61 -15.27
C GLY A 230 -34.37 4.26 -13.99
N PRO A 231 -33.59 4.27 -12.89
CA PRO A 231 -33.93 4.99 -11.65
C PRO A 231 -33.63 6.49 -11.76
N MET A 232 -34.30 7.33 -10.96
CA MET A 232 -33.84 8.70 -10.71
C MET A 232 -32.90 8.72 -9.51
N PHE A 233 -31.81 9.48 -9.59
CA PHE A 233 -30.83 9.66 -8.53
C PHE A 233 -30.89 11.08 -7.95
N THR A 234 -30.78 11.17 -6.63
CA THR A 234 -30.60 12.48 -5.95
C THR A 234 -29.29 13.15 -6.36
N SER A 235 -29.26 14.48 -6.45
CA SER A 235 -28.08 15.24 -6.90
C SER A 235 -27.40 16.07 -5.81
N CYS A 236 -27.96 16.12 -4.59
CA CYS A 236 -27.50 17.04 -3.53
C CYS A 236 -26.06 16.78 -3.01
N CYS A 237 -25.53 15.56 -3.23
CA CYS A 237 -24.18 15.14 -2.84
C CYS A 237 -23.17 15.40 -3.99
N PRO A 238 -22.27 16.39 -3.88
CA PRO A 238 -21.36 16.77 -4.96
C PRO A 238 -20.30 15.69 -5.25
N SER A 239 -19.88 14.91 -4.25
CA SER A 239 -19.00 13.76 -4.48
C SER A 239 -19.70 12.64 -5.26
N TRP A 240 -21.02 12.49 -5.12
CA TRP A 240 -21.80 11.57 -5.93
C TRP A 240 -21.93 12.09 -7.37
N VAL A 241 -22.26 13.37 -7.55
CA VAL A 241 -22.29 14.01 -8.87
C VAL A 241 -20.93 13.89 -9.57
N ASN A 242 -19.82 14.20 -8.89
CA ASN A 242 -18.46 14.01 -9.42
C ASN A 242 -18.25 12.57 -9.91
N ASN A 243 -18.70 11.57 -9.15
CA ASN A 243 -18.54 10.16 -9.49
C ASN A 243 -19.37 9.77 -10.72
N VAL A 244 -20.59 10.27 -10.86
CA VAL A 244 -21.43 10.02 -12.05
C VAL A 244 -20.80 10.69 -13.28
N GLU A 245 -20.39 11.96 -13.17
CA GLU A 245 -19.76 12.70 -14.27
C GLU A 245 -18.48 12.03 -14.79
N THR A 246 -17.73 11.30 -13.95
CA THR A 246 -16.47 10.65 -14.37
C THR A 246 -16.57 9.15 -14.63
N ARG A 247 -17.41 8.40 -13.88
CA ARG A 247 -17.43 6.93 -13.89
C ARG A 247 -18.73 6.32 -14.43
N PHE A 248 -19.84 7.03 -14.33
CA PHE A 248 -21.14 6.58 -14.82
C PHE A 248 -21.81 7.65 -15.71
N PRO A 249 -21.11 8.19 -16.74
CA PRO A 249 -21.66 9.27 -17.55
C PRO A 249 -22.92 8.85 -18.33
N ASP A 250 -23.12 7.55 -18.54
CA ASP A 250 -24.34 6.94 -19.09
C ASP A 250 -25.59 7.16 -18.23
N TYR A 251 -25.44 7.55 -16.95
CA TYR A 251 -26.53 7.85 -16.02
C TYR A 251 -26.69 9.34 -15.71
N LEU A 252 -26.10 10.24 -16.50
CA LEU A 252 -26.24 11.69 -16.29
C LEU A 252 -27.71 12.15 -16.35
N ASP A 253 -28.50 11.62 -17.29
CA ASP A 253 -29.93 11.91 -17.46
C ASP A 253 -30.83 11.30 -16.35
N ASN A 254 -30.22 10.49 -15.48
CA ASN A 254 -30.86 9.90 -14.32
C ASN A 254 -30.63 10.73 -13.05
N LEU A 255 -29.68 11.67 -13.03
CA LEU A 255 -29.54 12.63 -11.93
C LEU A 255 -30.69 13.64 -11.93
N SER A 256 -31.17 14.02 -10.75
CA SER A 256 -32.05 15.17 -10.60
C SER A 256 -31.36 16.44 -11.12
N THR A 257 -32.10 17.28 -11.84
CA THR A 257 -31.54 18.55 -12.33
C THR A 257 -31.55 19.62 -11.26
N ALA A 258 -32.27 19.41 -10.15
CA ALA A 258 -32.22 20.26 -8.98
C ALA A 258 -30.76 20.43 -8.50
N ARG A 259 -30.34 21.67 -8.21
CA ARG A 259 -29.05 21.97 -7.60
C ARG A 259 -29.06 21.51 -6.14
N SER A 260 -27.88 21.36 -5.53
CA SER A 260 -27.85 21.08 -4.09
C SER A 260 -28.44 22.24 -3.26
N PRO A 261 -28.97 21.97 -2.05
CA PRO A 261 -29.51 23.02 -1.19
C PRO A 261 -28.55 24.21 -0.98
N MET A 262 -27.25 23.95 -0.82
CA MET A 262 -26.22 25.00 -0.70
C MET A 262 -26.22 25.95 -1.92
N MET A 263 -26.32 25.39 -3.11
CA MET A 263 -26.27 26.15 -4.36
C MET A 263 -27.60 26.86 -4.64
N MET A 264 -28.73 26.20 -4.34
CA MET A 264 -30.05 26.85 -4.37
C MET A 264 -30.10 28.04 -3.43
N MET A 265 -29.53 27.91 -2.22
CA MET A 265 -29.44 29.02 -1.27
C MET A 265 -28.61 30.17 -1.84
N GLY A 266 -27.52 29.89 -2.55
CA GLY A 266 -26.76 30.92 -3.25
C GLY A 266 -27.63 31.72 -4.22
N SER A 267 -28.37 31.03 -5.09
CA SER A 267 -29.29 31.68 -6.03
C SER A 267 -30.35 32.50 -5.29
N VAL A 268 -30.95 31.97 -4.23
CA VAL A 268 -31.97 32.66 -3.42
C VAL A 268 -31.38 33.89 -2.73
N VAL A 269 -30.18 33.79 -2.16
CA VAL A 269 -29.48 34.90 -1.48
C VAL A 269 -29.18 36.03 -2.46
N LYS A 270 -28.60 35.72 -3.62
CA LYS A 270 -28.20 36.72 -4.62
C LYS A 270 -29.36 37.29 -5.44
N THR A 271 -30.56 36.71 -5.36
CA THR A 271 -31.72 37.18 -6.13
C THR A 271 -32.86 37.63 -5.23
N TYR A 272 -33.59 36.69 -4.63
CA TYR A 272 -34.77 36.97 -3.81
C TYR A 272 -34.43 37.73 -2.52
N PHE A 273 -33.45 37.26 -1.75
CA PHE A 273 -33.04 37.89 -0.49
C PHE A 273 -32.42 39.27 -0.72
N ALA A 274 -31.44 39.37 -1.63
CA ALA A 274 -30.83 40.65 -2.02
C ALA A 274 -31.89 41.71 -2.35
N ARG A 275 -32.89 41.34 -3.17
CA ARG A 275 -34.01 42.23 -3.50
C ARG A 275 -34.89 42.58 -2.29
N LYS A 276 -35.18 41.61 -1.42
CA LYS A 276 -36.01 41.82 -0.22
C LYS A 276 -35.33 42.70 0.82
N MET A 277 -34.02 42.61 0.92
CA MET A 277 -33.20 43.35 1.88
C MET A 277 -32.67 44.67 1.33
N ASP A 278 -32.95 44.97 0.04
CA ASP A 278 -32.44 46.15 -0.67
C ASP A 278 -30.89 46.22 -0.69
N ILE A 279 -30.25 45.07 -0.92
CA ILE A 279 -28.79 44.93 -0.98
C ILE A 279 -28.42 44.53 -2.40
N LYS A 280 -27.39 45.17 -2.97
CA LYS A 280 -26.88 44.78 -4.29
C LYS A 280 -26.24 43.39 -4.21
N PRO A 281 -26.55 42.46 -5.14
CA PRO A 281 -25.99 41.10 -5.11
C PRO A 281 -24.46 41.05 -5.07
N GLU A 282 -23.78 41.98 -5.74
CA GLU A 282 -22.33 42.13 -5.77
C GLU A 282 -21.69 42.59 -4.44
N ASP A 283 -22.48 43.19 -3.55
CA ASP A 283 -22.03 43.66 -2.23
C ASP A 283 -22.19 42.59 -1.15
N ILE A 284 -22.88 41.49 -1.47
CA ILE A 284 -23.03 40.34 -0.58
C ILE A 284 -21.82 39.42 -0.75
N PHE A 285 -21.19 39.01 0.35
CA PHE A 285 -20.31 37.85 0.39
C PHE A 285 -21.03 36.71 1.11
N HIS A 286 -21.39 35.68 0.35
CA HIS A 286 -22.16 34.55 0.85
C HIS A 286 -21.24 33.33 1.04
N PHE A 287 -21.09 32.86 2.27
CA PHE A 287 -20.34 31.64 2.57
C PHE A 287 -21.19 30.56 3.25
N ALA A 288 -20.81 29.31 3.03
CA ALA A 288 -21.54 28.16 3.52
C ALA A 288 -20.71 27.31 4.49
N VAL A 289 -21.29 26.91 5.60
CA VAL A 289 -20.70 25.93 6.53
C VAL A 289 -21.27 24.55 6.21
N MET A 290 -20.41 23.65 5.73
CA MET A 290 -20.79 22.38 5.12
C MET A 290 -20.00 21.19 5.71
N PRO A 291 -20.61 20.00 5.85
CA PRO A 291 -19.93 18.82 6.36
C PRO A 291 -18.98 18.16 5.34
N CYS A 292 -18.92 18.67 4.11
CA CYS A 292 -18.28 18.03 2.97
C CYS A 292 -17.27 18.97 2.31
N THR A 293 -16.08 18.45 1.99
CA THR A 293 -15.02 19.17 1.28
C THR A 293 -15.35 19.37 -0.20
N ALA A 294 -16.08 18.44 -0.84
CA ALA A 294 -16.43 18.55 -2.25
C ALA A 294 -17.34 19.75 -2.57
N LYS A 295 -18.03 20.31 -1.57
CA LYS A 295 -18.79 21.56 -1.69
C LYS A 295 -17.89 22.74 -2.11
N LYS A 296 -16.60 22.73 -1.76
CA LYS A 296 -15.63 23.75 -2.20
C LYS A 296 -15.41 23.73 -3.71
N GLY A 297 -15.42 22.54 -4.34
CA GLY A 297 -15.35 22.42 -5.80
C GLY A 297 -16.68 22.69 -6.48
N GLU A 298 -17.81 22.41 -5.81
CA GLU A 298 -19.15 22.69 -6.36
C GLU A 298 -19.38 24.18 -6.65
N ILE A 299 -18.90 25.07 -5.77
CA ILE A 299 -19.06 26.53 -5.95
C ILE A 299 -18.24 27.12 -7.11
N ASP A 300 -17.25 26.39 -7.62
CA ASP A 300 -16.35 26.83 -8.69
C ASP A 300 -16.78 26.28 -10.07
N ARG A 301 -17.89 25.54 -10.14
CA ARG A 301 -18.46 25.00 -11.37
C ARG A 301 -19.11 26.09 -12.22
N MET A 302 -18.79 26.14 -13.52
CA MET A 302 -19.38 27.12 -14.44
C MET A 302 -20.91 27.00 -14.54
N GLN A 303 -21.45 25.78 -14.49
CA GLN A 303 -22.90 25.53 -14.52
C GLN A 303 -23.64 25.99 -13.25
N MET A 304 -22.91 26.40 -12.21
CA MET A 304 -23.46 26.86 -10.93
C MET A 304 -23.52 28.39 -10.82
N VAL A 305 -23.18 29.10 -11.90
CA VAL A 305 -23.25 30.55 -12.01
C VAL A 305 -24.69 30.98 -12.33
N THR A 306 -25.16 32.06 -11.70
CA THR A 306 -26.50 32.62 -11.96
C THR A 306 -26.36 34.07 -12.39
N GLY A 307 -26.91 34.42 -13.56
CA GLY A 307 -26.82 35.78 -14.09
C GLY A 307 -25.37 36.27 -14.32
N GLY A 308 -24.45 35.36 -14.63
CA GLY A 308 -23.01 35.68 -14.76
C GLY A 308 -22.27 35.87 -13.43
N MET A 309 -22.94 35.70 -12.28
CA MET A 309 -22.37 35.88 -10.95
C MET A 309 -22.22 34.55 -10.21
N LYS A 310 -21.11 34.40 -9.49
CA LYS A 310 -20.90 33.32 -8.53
C LYS A 310 -21.83 33.52 -7.33
N VAL A 311 -22.60 32.49 -6.97
CA VAL A 311 -23.69 32.64 -5.98
C VAL A 311 -23.35 32.21 -4.56
N VAL A 312 -22.24 31.47 -4.39
CA VAL A 312 -21.64 31.13 -3.09
C VAL A 312 -20.15 31.41 -3.22
N ASP A 313 -19.63 32.33 -2.40
CA ASP A 313 -18.28 32.88 -2.53
C ASP A 313 -17.23 32.00 -1.81
N ALA A 314 -17.62 31.38 -0.70
CA ALA A 314 -16.76 30.52 0.11
C ALA A 314 -17.52 29.36 0.77
N VAL A 315 -16.77 28.34 1.17
CA VAL A 315 -17.28 27.17 1.89
C VAL A 315 -16.31 26.85 3.01
N LEU A 316 -16.79 26.81 4.24
CA LEU A 316 -16.05 26.37 5.42
C LEU A 316 -16.55 24.98 5.84
N THR A 317 -15.65 24.10 6.26
CA THR A 317 -16.03 22.84 6.90
C THR A 317 -16.49 23.06 8.35
N THR A 318 -17.17 22.08 8.96
CA THR A 318 -17.46 22.10 10.40
C THR A 318 -16.20 22.31 11.24
N ARG A 319 -15.09 21.68 10.84
CA ARG A 319 -13.79 21.84 11.50
C ARG A 319 -13.20 23.25 11.34
N GLU A 320 -13.34 23.85 10.16
CA GLU A 320 -12.91 25.23 9.93
C GLU A 320 -13.71 26.23 10.77
N LEU A 321 -15.03 26.06 10.88
CA LEU A 321 -15.84 26.88 11.79
C LEU A 321 -15.41 26.68 13.25
N GLY A 322 -15.22 25.42 13.68
CA GLY A 322 -14.71 25.12 15.01
C GLY A 322 -13.34 25.78 15.28
N LYS A 323 -12.45 25.80 14.29
CA LYS A 323 -11.16 26.51 14.35
C LYS A 323 -11.36 28.02 14.52
N LEU A 324 -12.30 28.64 13.80
CA LEU A 324 -12.60 30.06 13.94
C LEU A 324 -13.16 30.41 15.32
N ILE A 325 -14.12 29.63 15.82
CA ILE A 325 -14.71 29.82 17.16
C ILE A 325 -13.60 29.80 18.24
N ARG A 326 -12.69 28.82 18.17
CA ARG A 326 -11.55 28.73 19.09
C ARG A 326 -10.55 29.87 18.91
N LYS A 327 -10.21 30.23 17.66
CA LYS A 327 -9.26 31.32 17.34
C LYS A 327 -9.74 32.67 17.86
N HIS A 328 -11.05 32.91 17.87
CA HIS A 328 -11.66 34.14 18.38
C HIS A 328 -12.07 34.05 19.87
N HIS A 329 -11.64 32.99 20.57
CA HIS A 329 -11.93 32.78 21.99
C HIS A 329 -13.42 32.86 22.36
N ILE A 330 -14.30 32.39 21.45
CA ILE A 330 -15.74 32.36 21.68
C ILE A 330 -16.08 31.16 22.56
N ASP A 331 -16.62 31.42 23.75
CA ASP A 331 -17.10 30.38 24.68
C ASP A 331 -18.44 29.79 24.19
N PHE A 332 -18.34 28.87 23.24
CA PHE A 332 -19.49 28.28 22.56
C PHE A 332 -20.51 27.63 23.49
N PRO A 333 -20.14 26.82 24.51
CA PRO A 333 -21.10 26.28 25.47
C PRO A 333 -21.92 27.35 26.22
N ALA A 334 -21.34 28.52 26.46
CA ALA A 334 -21.96 29.61 27.21
C ALA A 334 -22.79 30.58 26.33
N LEU A 335 -22.74 30.45 25.00
CA LEU A 335 -23.52 31.31 24.11
C LEU A 335 -25.04 31.14 24.32
N PRO A 336 -25.81 32.24 24.27
CA PRO A 336 -27.25 32.13 24.19
C PRO A 336 -27.66 31.53 22.83
N ASN A 337 -28.83 30.91 22.77
CA ASN A 337 -29.42 30.52 21.49
C ASN A 337 -29.85 31.76 20.72
N ALA A 338 -29.54 31.80 19.42
CA ALA A 338 -30.02 32.80 18.47
C ALA A 338 -30.80 32.12 17.33
N GLU A 339 -31.71 32.86 16.72
CA GLU A 339 -32.50 32.40 15.58
C GLU A 339 -31.84 32.81 14.26
N PHE A 340 -32.09 32.01 13.21
CA PHE A 340 -31.75 32.36 11.83
C PHE A 340 -32.51 33.61 11.38
N ASP A 341 -31.93 34.33 10.42
CA ASP A 341 -32.48 35.58 9.91
C ASP A 341 -33.53 35.33 8.79
N SER A 342 -34.68 36.02 8.89
CA SER A 342 -35.76 36.01 7.89
C SER A 342 -35.42 36.89 6.67
N PRO A 343 -36.04 36.69 5.48
CA PRO A 343 -37.21 35.84 5.17
C PRO A 343 -36.87 34.45 4.60
N ILE A 344 -35.66 33.95 4.83
CA ILE A 344 -35.17 32.64 4.32
C ILE A 344 -34.52 31.82 5.43
N GLY A 345 -35.04 31.98 6.65
CA GLY A 345 -34.46 31.43 7.88
C GLY A 345 -35.26 30.25 8.44
N ASN A 346 -36.54 30.11 8.08
CA ASN A 346 -37.42 29.11 8.68
C ASN A 346 -37.51 27.84 7.81
N SER A 347 -37.28 26.68 8.40
CA SER A 347 -37.21 25.39 7.72
C SER A 347 -38.16 24.35 8.34
N SER A 348 -38.58 23.37 7.54
CA SER A 348 -39.37 22.24 8.02
C SER A 348 -38.49 21.10 8.55
N GLY A 349 -39.09 20.16 9.26
CA GLY A 349 -38.47 18.89 9.65
C GLY A 349 -37.96 18.06 8.47
N ALA A 350 -38.55 18.22 7.27
CA ALA A 350 -38.08 17.56 6.06
C ALA A 350 -36.68 18.06 5.66
N GLY A 351 -36.43 19.38 5.73
CA GLY A 351 -35.10 19.95 5.49
C GLY A 351 -34.05 19.45 6.47
N ARG A 352 -34.41 19.29 7.75
CA ARG A 352 -33.50 18.79 8.81
C ARG A 352 -32.97 17.37 8.51
N LEU A 353 -33.81 16.53 7.91
CA LEU A 353 -33.47 15.13 7.60
C LEU A 353 -32.32 15.00 6.59
N PHE A 354 -32.04 16.02 5.76
CA PHE A 354 -30.90 16.00 4.82
C PHE A 354 -29.55 15.81 5.53
N GLY A 355 -29.50 16.01 6.85
CA GLY A 355 -28.33 15.72 7.67
C GLY A 355 -27.97 14.23 7.77
N THR A 356 -28.87 13.29 7.47
CA THR A 356 -28.66 11.84 7.62
C THR A 356 -28.95 11.07 6.33
N THR A 357 -28.25 9.93 6.13
CA THR A 357 -28.56 8.97 5.06
C THR A 357 -29.99 8.44 5.19
N GLY A 358 -30.71 8.42 4.08
CA GLY A 358 -32.13 8.10 3.96
C GLY A 358 -33.07 9.27 4.26
N GLY A 359 -32.54 10.41 4.70
CA GLY A 359 -33.34 11.55 5.07
C GLY A 359 -33.91 12.31 3.87
N VAL A 360 -33.18 12.36 2.75
CA VAL A 360 -33.68 12.95 1.50
C VAL A 360 -34.81 12.09 0.94
N MET A 361 -34.64 10.77 0.96
CA MET A 361 -35.64 9.78 0.60
C MET A 361 -36.91 9.93 1.45
N GLU A 362 -36.78 9.97 2.78
CA GLU A 362 -37.92 10.15 3.69
C GLU A 362 -38.64 11.48 3.42
N ALA A 363 -37.90 12.58 3.25
CA ALA A 363 -38.46 13.90 2.94
C ALA A 363 -39.18 13.95 1.58
N ALA A 364 -38.60 13.35 0.54
CA ALA A 364 -39.20 13.27 -0.79
C ALA A 364 -40.47 12.42 -0.76
N LEU A 365 -40.46 11.28 -0.06
CA LEU A 365 -41.63 10.41 0.09
C LEU A 365 -42.77 11.11 0.82
N ARG A 366 -42.50 11.90 1.88
CA ARG A 366 -43.54 12.67 2.60
C ARG A 366 -44.33 13.57 1.65
N THR A 367 -43.65 14.27 0.73
CA THR A 367 -44.28 15.19 -0.23
C THR A 367 -44.87 14.45 -1.43
N ALA A 368 -44.12 13.56 -2.08
CA ALA A 368 -44.56 12.89 -3.30
C ALA A 368 -45.74 11.95 -3.04
N TYR A 369 -45.77 11.24 -1.91
CA TYR A 369 -46.89 10.39 -1.53
C TYR A 369 -48.16 11.21 -1.36
N GLU A 370 -48.10 12.33 -0.64
CA GLU A 370 -49.28 13.14 -0.35
C GLU A 370 -49.86 13.80 -1.61
N ILE A 371 -48.99 14.29 -2.51
CA ILE A 371 -49.41 14.84 -3.81
C ILE A 371 -50.09 13.76 -4.67
N LEU A 372 -49.49 12.56 -4.77
CA LEU A 372 -50.00 11.49 -5.63
C LEU A 372 -51.25 10.79 -5.06
N ALA A 373 -51.29 10.58 -3.74
CA ALA A 373 -52.37 9.87 -3.07
C ALA A 373 -53.51 10.78 -2.59
N GLY A 374 -53.29 12.10 -2.54
CA GLY A 374 -54.25 13.06 -1.99
C GLY A 374 -54.48 12.95 -0.49
N LYS A 375 -53.64 12.17 0.22
CA LYS A 375 -53.67 11.98 1.67
C LYS A 375 -52.24 11.77 2.20
N PRO A 376 -51.95 12.16 3.45
CA PRO A 376 -50.60 12.03 4.01
C PRO A 376 -50.18 10.56 4.16
N LEU A 377 -48.87 10.34 4.06
CA LEU A 377 -48.23 9.06 4.39
C LEU A 377 -48.46 8.77 5.89
N GLY A 378 -49.09 7.64 6.22
CA GLY A 378 -49.64 7.38 7.56
C GLY A 378 -48.67 7.56 8.73
N THR A 379 -47.38 7.26 8.53
CA THR A 379 -46.31 7.57 9.49
C THR A 379 -45.29 8.48 8.82
N LEU A 380 -45.06 9.67 9.40
CA LEU A 380 -44.05 10.61 8.91
C LEU A 380 -42.62 10.07 9.07
N SER A 381 -42.39 9.23 10.07
CA SER A 381 -41.13 8.51 10.28
C SER A 381 -41.12 7.22 9.45
N TYR A 382 -40.39 7.20 8.34
CA TYR A 382 -40.32 6.04 7.44
C TYR A 382 -39.14 5.14 7.81
N THR A 383 -39.38 4.21 8.75
CA THR A 383 -38.37 3.30 9.31
C THR A 383 -37.47 2.62 8.27
N PRO A 384 -37.97 2.13 7.12
CA PRO A 384 -37.10 1.47 6.13
C PRO A 384 -36.00 2.36 5.54
N ALA A 385 -36.14 3.69 5.60
CA ALA A 385 -35.09 4.62 5.18
C ALA A 385 -34.07 4.95 6.29
N ARG A 386 -34.38 4.69 7.56
CA ARG A 386 -33.54 5.09 8.71
C ARG A 386 -32.42 4.08 8.99
N GLY A 387 -31.44 4.51 9.80
CA GLY A 387 -30.29 3.71 10.20
C GLY A 387 -29.03 3.91 9.34
N LEU A 388 -27.94 3.25 9.74
CA LEU A 388 -26.58 3.43 9.19
C LEU A 388 -26.10 2.31 8.25
N SER A 389 -26.98 1.37 7.85
CA SER A 389 -26.63 0.35 6.86
C SER A 389 -26.13 0.99 5.56
N GLY A 390 -25.08 0.43 4.96
CA GLY A 390 -24.45 0.95 3.75
C GLY A 390 -25.39 1.01 2.55
N ILE A 391 -26.26 0.00 2.41
CA ILE A 391 -27.34 -0.06 1.42
C ILE A 391 -28.66 -0.35 2.17
N LYS A 392 -29.73 0.36 1.80
CA LYS A 392 -31.09 0.14 2.32
C LYS A 392 -32.09 0.01 1.18
N GLU A 393 -32.84 -1.09 1.26
CA GLU A 393 -33.84 -1.65 0.34
C GLU A 393 -35.29 -1.37 0.76
N ALA A 394 -36.15 -0.71 -0.03
CA ALA A 394 -37.59 -0.74 0.28
C ALA A 394 -38.51 -0.55 -0.93
N SER A 395 -39.79 -0.86 -0.74
CA SER A 395 -40.88 -0.57 -1.69
C SER A 395 -42.02 0.13 -0.98
N VAL A 396 -42.62 1.13 -1.65
CA VAL A 396 -43.73 1.94 -1.12
C VAL A 396 -44.93 1.78 -2.04
N GLU A 397 -46.07 1.38 -1.48
CA GLU A 397 -47.35 1.31 -2.19
C GLU A 397 -48.07 2.66 -2.14
N ILE A 398 -48.25 3.29 -3.30
CA ILE A 398 -48.87 4.61 -3.46
C ILE A 398 -50.27 4.45 -4.06
N PRO A 399 -51.35 4.64 -3.28
CA PRO A 399 -52.72 4.62 -3.80
C PRO A 399 -53.00 5.94 -4.53
N LEU A 400 -52.98 5.94 -5.86
CA LEU A 400 -53.19 7.17 -6.64
C LEU A 400 -54.60 7.73 -6.44
N LYS A 401 -54.71 9.06 -6.35
CA LYS A 401 -56.00 9.78 -6.14
C LYS A 401 -57.08 9.37 -7.15
N ASP A 402 -56.67 9.21 -8.41
CA ASP A 402 -57.54 8.89 -9.55
C ASP A 402 -57.00 7.67 -10.34
N GLY A 403 -56.63 6.58 -9.68
CA GLY A 403 -56.07 5.41 -10.36
C GLY A 403 -55.75 4.20 -9.48
N PRO A 404 -55.14 3.14 -10.06
CA PRO A 404 -54.72 1.97 -9.31
C PRO A 404 -53.53 2.30 -8.40
N THR A 405 -53.37 1.52 -7.33
CA THR A 405 -52.15 1.55 -6.50
C THR A 405 -50.92 1.23 -7.35
N LYS A 406 -49.86 2.02 -7.17
CA LYS A 406 -48.57 1.82 -7.83
C LYS A 406 -47.47 1.59 -6.80
N THR A 407 -46.56 0.69 -7.11
CA THR A 407 -45.36 0.44 -6.31
C THR A 407 -44.22 1.35 -6.74
N LEU A 408 -43.59 2.02 -5.77
CA LEU A 408 -42.33 2.75 -5.94
C LEU A 408 -41.20 1.98 -5.27
N ARG A 409 -40.23 1.49 -6.04
CA ARG A 409 -39.04 0.80 -5.52
C ARG A 409 -37.95 1.82 -5.24
N ILE A 410 -37.42 1.80 -4.02
CA ILE A 410 -36.45 2.79 -3.57
C ILE A 410 -35.16 2.14 -3.12
N GLY A 411 -34.04 2.82 -3.38
CA GLY A 411 -32.71 2.44 -2.89
C GLY A 411 -32.05 3.60 -2.16
N ILE A 412 -31.26 3.31 -1.13
CA ILE A 412 -30.44 4.31 -0.43
C ILE A 412 -29.04 3.75 -0.30
N ALA A 413 -28.03 4.52 -0.72
CA ALA A 413 -26.62 4.18 -0.57
C ALA A 413 -25.88 5.23 0.26
N SER A 414 -25.11 4.77 1.26
CA SER A 414 -24.15 5.61 1.98
C SER A 414 -22.73 5.02 1.90
N GLY A 415 -21.76 5.87 1.56
CA GLY A 415 -20.40 5.45 1.19
C GLY A 415 -20.28 5.19 -0.32
N ILE A 416 -19.25 5.76 -0.96
CA ILE A 416 -19.12 5.69 -2.42
C ILE A 416 -18.86 4.27 -2.93
N SER A 417 -18.15 3.43 -2.17
CA SER A 417 -18.00 2.00 -2.48
C SER A 417 -19.36 1.31 -2.62
N ASN A 418 -20.26 1.49 -1.65
CA ASN A 418 -21.63 0.95 -1.71
C ASN A 418 -22.42 1.51 -2.90
N ALA A 419 -22.26 2.80 -3.22
CA ALA A 419 -22.91 3.43 -4.36
C ALA A 419 -22.40 2.85 -5.69
N ASN A 420 -21.09 2.65 -5.84
CA ASN A 420 -20.50 2.05 -7.04
C ASN A 420 -21.00 0.61 -7.23
N ASN A 421 -21.02 -0.18 -6.16
CA ASN A 421 -21.56 -1.54 -6.19
C ASN A 421 -23.04 -1.55 -6.59
N MET A 422 -23.84 -0.63 -6.03
CA MET A 422 -25.24 -0.46 -6.42
C MET A 422 -25.39 -0.08 -7.90
N MET A 423 -24.53 0.79 -8.44
CA MET A 423 -24.54 1.17 -9.85
C MET A 423 -24.23 0.01 -10.78
N HIS A 424 -23.21 -0.80 -10.44
CA HIS A 424 -22.90 -2.00 -11.20
C HIS A 424 -24.06 -3.00 -11.20
N ASP A 425 -24.74 -3.17 -10.06
CA ASP A 425 -25.93 -4.02 -9.95
C ASP A 425 -27.13 -3.49 -10.75
N ILE A 426 -27.35 -2.18 -10.78
CA ILE A 426 -28.38 -1.53 -11.61
C ILE A 426 -28.05 -1.73 -13.09
N ARG A 427 -26.80 -1.48 -13.50
CA ARG A 427 -26.35 -1.64 -14.90
C ARG A 427 -26.42 -3.09 -15.36
N ALA A 428 -26.14 -4.05 -14.47
CA ALA A 428 -26.26 -5.48 -14.75
C ALA A 428 -27.70 -6.02 -14.64
N GLY A 429 -28.68 -5.19 -14.28
CA GLY A 429 -30.08 -5.60 -14.11
C GLY A 429 -30.34 -6.48 -12.88
N ARG A 430 -29.37 -6.64 -11.97
CA ARG A 430 -29.48 -7.41 -10.72
C ARG A 430 -30.34 -6.71 -9.69
N ARG A 431 -30.36 -5.37 -9.69
CA ARG A 431 -31.21 -4.54 -8.83
C ARG A 431 -32.05 -3.59 -9.68
N ARG A 432 -33.32 -3.40 -9.31
CA ARG A 432 -34.25 -2.51 -10.00
C ARG A 432 -34.89 -1.53 -9.04
N TYR A 433 -34.60 -0.25 -9.24
CA TYR A 433 -35.18 0.84 -8.47
C TYR A 433 -35.86 1.87 -9.38
N ASP A 434 -36.68 2.70 -8.76
CA ASP A 434 -37.35 3.83 -9.39
C ASP A 434 -36.76 5.16 -8.88
N PHE A 435 -36.35 5.23 -7.61
CA PHE A 435 -35.70 6.39 -7.01
C PHE A 435 -34.58 5.96 -6.06
N VAL A 436 -33.41 6.61 -6.14
CA VAL A 436 -32.22 6.25 -5.38
C VAL A 436 -31.58 7.48 -4.74
N GLU A 437 -31.42 7.44 -3.41
CA GLU A 437 -30.64 8.42 -2.66
C GLU A 437 -29.19 7.96 -2.53
N VAL A 438 -28.23 8.85 -2.82
CA VAL A 438 -26.81 8.55 -2.65
C VAL A 438 -26.09 9.64 -1.84
N MET A 439 -25.41 9.22 -0.77
CA MET A 439 -24.43 10.03 -0.05
C MET A 439 -23.05 9.34 -0.05
N ALA A 440 -22.03 9.99 -0.60
CA ALA A 440 -20.73 9.35 -0.86
C ALA A 440 -19.90 9.00 0.40
N CYS A 441 -20.22 9.55 1.57
CA CYS A 441 -19.45 9.32 2.80
C CYS A 441 -20.09 8.22 3.67
N PRO A 442 -19.30 7.45 4.45
CA PRO A 442 -19.85 6.48 5.41
C PRO A 442 -20.74 7.18 6.43
N GLY A 443 -21.97 6.68 6.63
CA GLY A 443 -22.96 7.35 7.48
C GLY A 443 -23.53 8.65 6.89
N GLY A 444 -23.28 8.93 5.61
CA GLY A 444 -23.78 10.11 4.90
C GLY A 444 -23.13 11.42 5.37
N CYS A 445 -23.89 12.52 5.36
CA CYS A 445 -23.43 13.85 5.78
C CYS A 445 -22.89 13.90 7.23
N LEU A 446 -23.33 12.99 8.10
CA LEU A 446 -22.85 12.90 9.49
C LEU A 446 -21.40 12.43 9.60
N GLY A 447 -20.95 11.60 8.65
CA GLY A 447 -19.56 11.13 8.52
C GLY A 447 -18.79 11.85 7.42
N GLY A 448 -19.26 13.02 6.97
CA GLY A 448 -18.66 13.78 5.88
C GLY A 448 -17.19 14.15 6.13
N GLY A 449 -16.39 14.24 5.06
CA GLY A 449 -14.96 14.50 5.16
C GLY A 449 -14.58 15.82 5.84
N GLY A 450 -15.51 16.77 6.01
CA GLY A 450 -15.33 18.04 6.74
C GLY A 450 -15.85 18.05 8.19
N GLN A 451 -16.38 16.93 8.68
CA GLN A 451 -16.94 16.79 10.04
C GLN A 451 -15.86 16.58 11.11
N PRO A 452 -16.18 16.71 12.42
CA PRO A 452 -15.26 16.32 13.48
C PRO A 452 -14.77 14.88 13.26
N LYS A 453 -13.45 14.66 13.39
CA LYS A 453 -12.74 13.43 12.95
C LYS A 453 -13.18 12.19 13.73
N SER A 454 -14.29 11.57 13.33
CA SER A 454 -14.80 10.30 13.85
C SER A 454 -15.73 9.63 12.84
N LEU A 455 -15.50 8.33 12.63
CA LEU A 455 -16.38 7.41 11.91
C LEU A 455 -16.81 6.26 12.84
N ASP A 456 -16.67 6.42 14.15
CA ASP A 456 -17.17 5.47 15.13
C ASP A 456 -18.70 5.37 14.97
N PRO A 457 -19.25 4.18 14.67
CA PRO A 457 -20.70 4.00 14.50
C PRO A 457 -21.51 4.58 15.67
N ARG A 458 -21.01 4.47 16.90
CA ARG A 458 -21.69 4.98 18.10
C ARG A 458 -21.81 6.51 18.12
N ILE A 459 -20.84 7.21 17.54
CA ILE A 459 -20.87 8.67 17.40
C ILE A 459 -21.83 9.05 16.27
N LEU A 460 -21.79 8.34 15.15
CA LEU A 460 -22.70 8.58 14.04
C LEU A 460 -24.16 8.31 14.42
N GLU A 461 -24.44 7.29 15.21
CA GLU A 461 -25.76 7.00 15.78
C GLU A 461 -26.26 8.13 16.67
N LYS A 462 -25.40 8.70 17.52
CA LYS A 462 -25.76 9.85 18.35
C LYS A 462 -26.08 11.09 17.51
N ARG A 463 -25.25 11.40 16.51
CA ARG A 463 -25.51 12.51 15.57
C ARG A 463 -26.82 12.30 14.80
N GLN A 464 -27.08 11.07 14.36
CA GLN A 464 -28.30 10.70 13.63
C GLN A 464 -29.54 10.84 14.52
N SER A 465 -29.45 10.37 15.76
CA SER A 465 -30.53 10.46 16.74
C SER A 465 -30.88 11.92 17.05
N ALA A 466 -29.88 12.81 17.11
CA ALA A 466 -30.07 14.24 17.27
C ALA A 466 -30.82 14.87 16.08
N ILE A 467 -30.52 14.48 14.84
CA ILE A 467 -31.25 14.92 13.65
C ILE A 467 -32.71 14.46 13.69
N TYR A 468 -32.97 13.19 14.01
CA TYR A 468 -34.35 12.70 14.12
C TYR A 468 -35.12 13.40 15.24
N THR A 469 -34.46 13.65 16.37
CA THR A 469 -35.06 14.43 17.47
C THR A 469 -35.38 15.86 17.03
N ASP A 470 -34.51 16.49 16.22
CA ASP A 470 -34.75 17.83 15.68
C ASP A 470 -35.92 17.83 14.68
N ASP A 471 -36.06 16.84 13.79
CA ASP A 471 -37.25 16.68 12.93
C ASP A 471 -38.53 16.46 13.76
N GLU A 472 -38.49 15.60 14.78
CA GLU A 472 -39.66 15.29 15.62
C GLU A 472 -40.14 16.48 16.44
N ARG A 473 -39.24 17.41 16.80
CA ARG A 473 -39.56 18.65 17.52
C ARG A 473 -40.02 19.79 16.61
N ALA A 474 -39.86 19.68 15.29
CA ALA A 474 -40.24 20.72 14.36
C ALA A 474 -41.77 20.89 14.31
N THR A 475 -42.25 22.13 14.38
CA THR A 475 -43.69 22.44 14.27
C THR A 475 -44.23 22.12 12.89
N GLN A 476 -43.43 22.34 11.85
CA GLN A 476 -43.73 21.97 10.47
C GLN A 476 -42.76 20.86 10.04
N ARG A 477 -43.27 19.74 9.54
CA ARG A 477 -42.46 18.54 9.22
C ARG A 477 -42.44 18.16 7.74
N LYS A 478 -43.18 18.89 6.92
CA LYS A 478 -43.31 18.66 5.47
C LYS A 478 -42.94 19.95 4.73
N ALA A 479 -42.12 19.83 3.70
CA ALA A 479 -41.61 20.97 2.92
C ALA A 479 -42.74 21.81 2.31
N HIS A 480 -43.77 21.16 1.75
CA HIS A 480 -44.92 21.82 1.10
C HIS A 480 -45.85 22.57 2.07
N GLU A 481 -45.70 22.38 3.39
CA GLU A 481 -46.43 23.10 4.44
C GLU A 481 -45.63 24.27 5.02
N ASN A 482 -44.35 24.42 4.66
CA ASN A 482 -43.53 25.52 5.16
C ASN A 482 -44.07 26.87 4.62
N PRO A 483 -44.50 27.81 5.49
CA PRO A 483 -45.07 29.08 5.06
C PRO A 483 -44.10 29.95 4.25
N GLU A 484 -42.80 29.97 4.59
CA GLU A 484 -41.82 30.76 3.84
C GLU A 484 -41.58 30.16 2.43
N ILE A 485 -41.69 28.83 2.29
CA ILE A 485 -41.62 28.15 0.99
C ILE A 485 -42.85 28.46 0.14
N GLN A 486 -44.05 28.40 0.71
CA GLN A 486 -45.27 28.80 0.00
C GLN A 486 -45.20 30.28 -0.44
N GLN A 487 -44.62 31.13 0.41
CA GLN A 487 -44.46 32.55 0.12
C GLN A 487 -43.49 32.80 -1.04
N ILE A 488 -42.31 32.18 -1.05
CA ILE A 488 -41.33 32.40 -2.13
C ILE A 488 -41.83 31.87 -3.48
N TYR A 489 -42.60 30.77 -3.51
CA TYR A 489 -43.29 30.34 -4.72
C TYR A 489 -44.33 31.38 -5.16
N LYS A 490 -45.22 31.81 -4.27
CA LYS A 490 -46.25 32.80 -4.60
C LYS A 490 -45.68 34.12 -5.13
N GLU A 491 -44.58 34.60 -4.54
CA GLU A 491 -44.03 35.93 -4.83
C GLU A 491 -42.95 35.94 -5.91
N PHE A 492 -42.21 34.83 -6.09
CA PHE A 492 -40.98 34.84 -6.86
C PHE A 492 -40.87 33.73 -7.91
N PHE A 493 -41.10 32.46 -7.55
CA PHE A 493 -40.92 31.33 -8.47
C PHE A 493 -42.18 30.91 -9.23
N GLY A 494 -43.38 31.24 -8.75
CA GLY A 494 -44.65 30.74 -9.27
C GLY A 494 -44.98 29.36 -8.68
N GLU A 495 -44.62 28.30 -9.40
CA GLU A 495 -44.84 26.91 -9.03
C GLU A 495 -43.54 26.09 -9.14
N PRO A 496 -43.43 24.92 -8.48
CA PRO A 496 -42.30 24.01 -8.67
C PRO A 496 -42.11 23.63 -10.15
N ASN A 497 -40.87 23.52 -10.61
CA ASN A 497 -40.47 23.31 -11.99
C ASN A 497 -40.99 24.38 -12.98
N SER A 498 -41.32 25.59 -12.52
CA SER A 498 -41.56 26.72 -13.43
C SER A 498 -40.29 27.11 -14.19
N HIS A 499 -40.41 27.88 -15.28
CA HIS A 499 -39.25 28.38 -16.03
C HIS A 499 -38.23 29.09 -15.13
N LYS A 500 -38.71 29.93 -14.20
CA LYS A 500 -37.84 30.70 -13.31
C LYS A 500 -37.25 29.84 -12.19
N ALA A 501 -37.99 28.85 -11.69
CA ALA A 501 -37.44 27.85 -10.79
C ALA A 501 -36.32 27.06 -11.48
N HIS A 502 -36.54 26.57 -12.70
CA HIS A 502 -35.53 25.88 -13.49
C HIS A 502 -34.26 26.73 -13.73
N GLU A 503 -34.42 27.99 -14.11
CA GLU A 503 -33.29 28.90 -14.36
C GLU A 503 -32.39 29.08 -13.13
N LEU A 504 -32.99 29.19 -11.94
CA LEU A 504 -32.29 29.57 -10.70
C LEU A 504 -31.92 28.39 -9.81
N LEU A 505 -32.71 27.31 -9.83
CA LEU A 505 -32.63 26.19 -8.90
C LEU A 505 -32.18 24.89 -9.58
N HIS A 506 -32.11 24.83 -10.91
CA HIS A 506 -31.70 23.63 -11.65
C HIS A 506 -30.41 23.84 -12.46
N THR A 507 -29.79 22.74 -12.85
CA THR A 507 -28.57 22.69 -13.65
C THR A 507 -28.56 21.45 -14.54
N ALA A 508 -27.72 21.48 -15.57
CA ALA A 508 -27.28 20.27 -16.26
C ALA A 508 -25.89 19.86 -15.76
N TYR A 509 -25.62 18.56 -15.79
CA TYR A 509 -24.31 17.98 -15.52
C TYR A 509 -23.64 17.56 -16.83
N ALA A 510 -22.31 17.41 -16.81
CA ALA A 510 -21.54 17.12 -18.02
C ALA A 510 -20.68 15.88 -17.84
N ASP A 511 -20.48 15.13 -18.94
CA ASP A 511 -19.50 14.05 -18.98
C ASP A 511 -18.09 14.65 -18.83
N ARG A 512 -17.41 14.23 -17.77
CA ARG A 512 -16.04 14.63 -17.41
C ARG A 512 -15.08 13.45 -17.39
N ALA A 513 -15.48 12.27 -17.88
CA ALA A 513 -14.63 11.09 -17.93
C ALA A 513 -13.32 11.36 -18.70
N HIS A 514 -13.42 12.14 -19.79
CA HIS A 514 -12.29 12.54 -20.63
C HIS A 514 -11.28 13.49 -19.94
N LEU A 515 -11.66 14.16 -18.85
CA LEU A 515 -10.77 15.06 -18.10
C LEU A 515 -9.85 14.31 -17.14
N VAL A 516 -10.13 13.04 -16.88
CA VAL A 516 -9.36 12.20 -15.97
C VAL A 516 -8.35 11.37 -16.76
N LYS A 517 -7.09 11.38 -16.32
CA LYS A 517 -5.99 10.61 -16.93
C LYS A 517 -5.78 9.26 -16.25
N GLN A 518 -6.36 9.08 -15.07
CA GLN A 518 -6.38 7.80 -14.37
C GLN A 518 -7.25 6.81 -15.17
N PRO A 519 -6.73 5.63 -15.56
CA PRO A 519 -7.56 4.62 -16.22
C PRO A 519 -8.74 4.26 -15.30
N PRO A 520 -9.93 3.97 -15.85
CA PRO A 520 -11.07 3.58 -15.04
C PRO A 520 -10.69 2.34 -14.21
N THR A 521 -10.51 2.53 -12.90
CA THR A 521 -10.36 1.42 -11.98
C THR A 521 -11.74 0.86 -11.66
N ASP A 522 -12.39 0.25 -12.65
CA ASP A 522 -13.42 -0.78 -12.41
C ASP A 522 -12.78 -2.11 -11.93
N THR A 523 -11.45 -2.11 -11.82
CA THR A 523 -10.58 -3.18 -11.33
C THR A 523 -10.63 -3.39 -9.81
N PHE A 524 -11.81 -3.31 -9.20
CA PHE A 524 -12.07 -3.96 -7.91
C PHE A 524 -13.21 -4.97 -7.96
N ASN A 525 -13.87 -5.14 -9.13
CA ASN A 525 -14.74 -6.28 -9.41
C ASN A 525 -14.09 -7.34 -10.35
N ASP A 526 -12.97 -7.05 -11.01
CA ASP A 526 -12.27 -8.07 -11.83
C ASP A 526 -11.38 -9.05 -11.04
N VAL A 527 -11.54 -9.11 -9.71
CA VAL A 527 -11.08 -10.23 -8.88
C VAL A 527 -12.25 -11.01 -8.26
N ASN A 528 -13.51 -10.68 -8.58
CA ASN A 528 -14.67 -11.53 -8.31
C ASN A 528 -15.92 -10.95 -8.98
N THR A 529 -16.02 -11.07 -10.30
CA THR A 529 -17.28 -11.25 -11.05
C THR A 529 -16.97 -11.50 -12.53
N ALA A 530 -16.31 -12.63 -12.81
CA ALA A 530 -16.90 -13.44 -13.87
C ALA A 530 -18.36 -13.69 -13.45
N VAL A 531 -19.31 -13.67 -14.38
CA VAL A 531 -20.65 -14.19 -14.10
C VAL A 531 -20.44 -15.63 -13.66
N ILE A 532 -20.34 -15.85 -12.35
CA ILE A 532 -20.20 -17.18 -11.78
C ILE A 532 -21.54 -17.81 -12.08
N SER A 533 -21.50 -18.78 -13.00
CA SER A 533 -22.58 -19.73 -13.14
C SER A 533 -23.01 -20.18 -11.75
N ALA A 534 -24.31 -20.35 -11.48
CA ALA A 534 -24.77 -20.94 -10.22
C ALA A 534 -24.14 -22.33 -9.95
N ASP A 535 -23.47 -22.90 -10.96
CA ASP A 535 -22.81 -24.20 -10.96
C ASP A 535 -21.27 -24.15 -10.72
N ALA A 536 -20.63 -22.98 -10.57
CA ALA A 536 -19.16 -22.93 -10.39
C ALA A 536 -18.75 -23.33 -8.95
N VAL A 537 -17.65 -24.08 -8.84
CA VAL A 537 -17.15 -24.62 -7.56
C VAL A 537 -16.37 -23.53 -6.80
N PRO A 538 -16.83 -23.09 -5.61
CA PRO A 538 -16.08 -22.12 -4.79
C PRO A 538 -14.75 -22.73 -4.33
N MET A 539 -13.65 -22.02 -4.56
CA MET A 539 -12.30 -22.48 -4.18
C MET A 539 -11.60 -21.41 -3.35
N LEU A 540 -11.34 -21.68 -2.07
CA LEU A 540 -10.62 -20.77 -1.20
C LEU A 540 -9.11 -21.08 -1.25
N ILE A 541 -8.31 -20.18 -1.83
CA ILE A 541 -6.86 -20.31 -1.87
C ILE A 541 -6.26 -19.40 -0.80
N VAL A 542 -5.74 -20.00 0.26
CA VAL A 542 -5.12 -19.31 1.39
C VAL A 542 -3.60 -19.38 1.23
N TYR A 543 -2.90 -18.26 1.38
CA TYR A 543 -1.44 -18.25 1.36
C TYR A 543 -0.83 -17.64 2.62
N ALA A 544 0.33 -18.17 2.99
CA ALA A 544 1.20 -17.68 4.06
C ALA A 544 2.61 -17.45 3.52
N THR A 545 3.14 -16.23 3.66
CA THR A 545 4.38 -15.84 3.01
C THR A 545 5.15 -14.80 3.80
N GLN A 546 6.49 -14.82 3.73
CA GLN A 546 7.34 -13.77 4.27
C GLN A 546 7.97 -12.93 3.14
N THR A 547 8.41 -13.59 2.06
CA THR A 547 9.12 -12.96 0.93
C THR A 547 8.28 -12.81 -0.34
N GLY A 548 7.05 -13.34 -0.37
CA GLY A 548 6.12 -13.20 -1.49
C GLY A 548 5.95 -14.44 -2.37
N THR A 549 6.84 -15.44 -2.31
CA THR A 549 6.78 -16.61 -3.22
C THR A 549 5.48 -17.40 -3.09
N SER A 550 5.01 -17.67 -1.87
CA SER A 550 3.73 -18.39 -1.65
C SER A 550 2.53 -17.62 -2.20
N LYS A 551 2.58 -16.29 -2.20
CA LYS A 551 1.56 -15.43 -2.83
C LYS A 551 1.59 -15.62 -4.34
N GLU A 552 2.76 -15.56 -4.96
CA GLU A 552 2.88 -15.76 -6.42
C GLU A 552 2.35 -17.12 -6.86
N VAL A 553 2.69 -18.19 -6.12
CA VAL A 553 2.19 -19.54 -6.38
C VAL A 553 0.66 -19.61 -6.23
N ALA A 554 0.08 -18.93 -5.24
CA ALA A 554 -1.37 -18.87 -5.06
C ALA A 554 -2.11 -18.18 -6.21
N TYR A 555 -1.59 -17.06 -6.71
CA TYR A 555 -2.17 -16.36 -7.86
C TYR A 555 -1.96 -17.13 -9.17
N ARG A 556 -0.83 -17.83 -9.31
CA ARG A 556 -0.62 -18.76 -10.43
C ARG A 556 -1.67 -19.85 -10.45
N LEU A 557 -1.87 -20.54 -9.32
CA LEU A 557 -2.86 -21.61 -9.22
C LEU A 557 -4.28 -21.11 -9.53
N ALA A 558 -4.63 -19.91 -9.05
CA ALA A 558 -5.92 -19.28 -9.38
C ALA A 558 -6.11 -19.03 -10.87
N ASN A 559 -5.04 -18.75 -11.62
CA ASN A 559 -5.11 -18.62 -13.07
C ASN A 559 -5.15 -19.98 -13.77
N GLU A 560 -4.43 -20.99 -13.28
CA GLU A 560 -4.50 -22.36 -13.79
C GLU A 560 -5.89 -22.98 -13.59
N ALA A 561 -6.60 -22.61 -12.52
CA ALA A 561 -7.99 -23.03 -12.28
C ALA A 561 -8.97 -22.54 -13.36
N LYS A 562 -8.68 -21.41 -14.03
CA LYS A 562 -9.55 -20.81 -15.06
C LYS A 562 -9.53 -21.54 -16.40
N ILE A 563 -8.52 -22.41 -16.63
CA ILE A 563 -8.33 -23.13 -17.89
C ILE A 563 -8.69 -24.62 -17.78
N LYS A 564 -9.36 -25.00 -16.69
CA LYS A 564 -9.88 -26.35 -16.47
C LYS A 564 -11.27 -26.50 -17.10
N ASP A 565 -11.64 -27.74 -17.37
CA ASP A 565 -12.98 -28.12 -17.84
C ASP A 565 -14.07 -27.89 -16.77
N ILE A 566 -13.68 -27.93 -15.49
CA ILE A 566 -14.49 -27.56 -14.34
C ILE A 566 -14.38 -26.05 -14.08
N GLU A 567 -15.52 -25.37 -13.98
CA GLU A 567 -15.59 -23.94 -13.66
C GLU A 567 -15.33 -23.73 -12.16
N PHE A 568 -14.12 -23.29 -11.81
CA PHE A 568 -13.76 -22.90 -10.44
C PHE A 568 -13.91 -21.40 -10.22
N ALA A 569 -14.34 -21.00 -9.03
CA ALA A 569 -14.38 -19.62 -8.56
C ALA A 569 -13.31 -19.38 -7.47
N PRO A 570 -12.03 -19.17 -7.85
CA PRO A 570 -10.93 -19.04 -6.89
C PRO A 570 -10.94 -17.69 -6.17
N ARG A 571 -10.97 -17.72 -4.83
CA ARG A 571 -10.74 -16.56 -3.95
C ARG A 571 -9.37 -16.70 -3.29
N VAL A 572 -8.42 -15.84 -3.67
CA VAL A 572 -7.07 -15.83 -3.10
C VAL A 572 -6.99 -14.85 -1.92
N VAL A 573 -6.56 -15.32 -0.75
CA VAL A 573 -6.45 -14.49 0.47
C VAL A 573 -5.21 -14.83 1.29
N SER A 574 -4.63 -13.81 1.92
CA SER A 574 -3.55 -13.99 2.89
C SER A 574 -4.12 -14.55 4.19
N VAL A 575 -3.45 -15.52 4.80
CA VAL A 575 -3.96 -16.21 6.00
C VAL A 575 -4.21 -15.27 7.19
N ASP A 576 -3.43 -14.19 7.33
CA ASP A 576 -3.60 -13.16 8.38
C ASP A 576 -4.81 -12.22 8.16
N LYS A 577 -5.45 -12.31 6.99
CA LYS A 577 -6.60 -11.47 6.59
C LYS A 577 -7.93 -12.22 6.56
N ILE A 578 -7.93 -13.51 6.90
CA ILE A 578 -9.11 -14.35 6.98
C ILE A 578 -9.20 -14.95 8.38
N LYS A 579 -10.40 -15.08 8.94
CA LYS A 579 -10.54 -15.70 10.27
C LYS A 579 -10.33 -17.21 10.15
N PRO A 580 -9.70 -17.87 11.12
CA PRO A 580 -9.48 -19.32 11.07
C PRO A 580 -10.77 -20.14 10.87
N ARG A 581 -11.90 -19.71 11.46
CA ARG A 581 -13.21 -20.34 11.23
C ARG A 581 -13.69 -20.23 9.78
N GLU A 582 -13.42 -19.13 9.08
CA GLU A 582 -13.80 -19.00 7.67
C GLU A 582 -13.01 -19.97 6.77
N ILE A 583 -11.82 -20.41 7.22
CA ILE A 583 -11.05 -21.46 6.55
C ILE A 583 -11.68 -22.83 6.85
N ALA A 584 -12.09 -23.07 8.10
CA ALA A 584 -12.70 -24.32 8.53
C ALA A 584 -14.13 -24.54 8.00
N ASP A 585 -14.88 -23.46 7.75
CA ASP A 585 -16.25 -23.52 7.24
C ASP A 585 -16.30 -23.62 5.69
N ALA A 586 -15.16 -23.60 5.00
CA ALA A 586 -15.10 -23.64 3.54
C ALA A 586 -15.14 -25.08 3.01
N ASP A 587 -15.87 -25.31 1.90
CA ASP A 587 -15.99 -26.64 1.29
C ASP A 587 -14.68 -27.11 0.63
N LEU A 588 -13.92 -26.18 0.01
CA LEU A 588 -12.66 -26.46 -0.67
C LEU A 588 -11.58 -25.42 -0.31
N VAL A 589 -10.48 -25.87 0.29
CA VAL A 589 -9.36 -25.04 0.73
C VAL A 589 -8.03 -25.48 0.12
N ILE A 590 -7.33 -24.57 -0.54
CA ILE A 590 -5.93 -24.78 -0.94
C ILE A 590 -5.02 -23.89 -0.11
N TYR A 591 -4.14 -24.49 0.68
CA TYR A 591 -3.25 -23.76 1.60
C TYR A 591 -1.80 -23.78 1.10
N ILE A 592 -1.22 -22.62 0.83
CA ILE A 592 0.14 -22.50 0.27
C ILE A 592 1.02 -21.74 1.25
N THR A 593 2.07 -22.38 1.77
CA THR A 593 2.89 -21.82 2.85
C THR A 593 4.38 -22.00 2.64
N SER A 594 5.16 -21.05 3.14
CA SER A 594 6.62 -21.12 3.17
C SER A 594 7.11 -21.48 4.57
N THR A 595 8.18 -22.28 4.65
CA THR A 595 8.86 -22.65 5.89
C THR A 595 10.13 -21.81 6.08
N PHE A 596 10.35 -21.32 7.30
CA PHE A 596 11.48 -20.46 7.65
C PHE A 596 12.32 -21.03 8.79
N GLY A 597 13.53 -20.46 8.96
CA GLY A 597 14.42 -20.80 10.06
C GLY A 597 14.64 -22.31 10.19
N GLN A 598 14.37 -22.84 11.38
CA GLN A 598 14.44 -24.27 11.68
C GLN A 598 13.07 -24.93 11.62
N GLY A 599 12.29 -24.70 10.57
CA GLY A 599 10.97 -25.31 10.36
C GLY A 599 9.77 -24.46 10.79
N GLU A 600 9.98 -23.19 11.07
CA GLU A 600 8.98 -22.24 11.55
C GLU A 600 7.97 -21.87 10.45
N HIS A 601 6.76 -21.51 10.87
CA HIS A 601 5.74 -20.94 9.99
C HIS A 601 6.10 -19.50 9.63
N ALA A 602 5.65 -19.03 8.45
CA ALA A 602 5.74 -17.62 8.09
C ALA A 602 5.05 -16.72 9.14
N ASP A 603 5.56 -15.50 9.33
CA ASP A 603 4.99 -14.52 10.29
C ASP A 603 3.48 -14.33 10.11
N THR A 604 3.01 -14.33 8.85
CA THR A 604 1.58 -14.21 8.53
C THR A 604 0.75 -15.39 9.03
N ALA A 605 1.33 -16.59 9.13
CA ALA A 605 0.65 -17.82 9.53
C ALA A 605 0.63 -18.07 11.03
N LEU A 606 1.43 -17.36 11.84
CA LEU A 606 1.57 -17.64 13.27
C LEU A 606 0.22 -17.65 14.00
N ALA A 607 -0.62 -16.64 13.80
CA ALA A 607 -1.93 -16.56 14.44
C ALA A 607 -2.89 -17.69 14.02
N PHE A 608 -2.78 -18.17 12.78
CA PHE A 608 -3.57 -19.31 12.31
C PHE A 608 -3.03 -20.63 12.86
N TRP A 609 -1.71 -20.77 12.90
CA TRP A 609 -1.05 -21.95 13.48
C TRP A 609 -1.37 -22.07 14.98
N ASP A 610 -1.24 -20.99 15.76
CA ASP A 610 -1.60 -20.97 17.18
C ASP A 610 -3.05 -21.42 17.43
N TRP A 611 -3.96 -21.04 16.54
CA TRP A 611 -5.35 -21.48 16.59
C TRP A 611 -5.48 -22.96 16.22
N LEU A 612 -4.89 -23.38 15.10
CA LEU A 612 -5.01 -24.72 14.53
C LEU A 612 -4.37 -25.79 15.44
N SER A 613 -3.28 -25.45 16.13
CA SER A 613 -2.57 -26.31 17.07
C SER A 613 -3.22 -26.37 18.45
N ASN A 614 -4.30 -25.62 18.70
CA ASN A 614 -4.96 -25.63 19.99
C ASN A 614 -5.59 -27.00 20.27
N PRO A 615 -5.19 -27.71 21.35
CA PRO A 615 -5.73 -29.03 21.68
C PRO A 615 -7.20 -29.00 22.13
N ALA A 616 -7.77 -27.82 22.39
CA ALA A 616 -9.18 -27.67 22.71
C ALA A 616 -10.11 -27.60 21.47
N LEU A 617 -9.55 -27.61 20.25
CA LEU A 617 -10.35 -27.76 19.04
C LEU A 617 -10.97 -29.15 18.97
N SER A 618 -12.21 -29.21 18.50
CA SER A 618 -12.93 -30.47 18.32
C SER A 618 -12.40 -31.21 17.09
N ASP A 619 -12.35 -32.54 17.15
CA ASP A 619 -11.85 -33.39 16.06
C ASP A 619 -12.71 -33.34 14.79
N ASP A 620 -13.83 -32.62 14.80
CA ASP A 620 -14.73 -32.35 13.67
C ASP A 620 -14.66 -30.90 13.17
N THR A 621 -13.67 -30.11 13.61
CA THR A 621 -13.57 -28.68 13.26
C THR A 621 -13.53 -28.42 11.74
N PHE A 622 -12.95 -29.34 10.96
CA PHE A 622 -12.87 -29.28 9.49
C PHE A 622 -13.78 -30.32 8.81
N ALA A 623 -14.79 -30.83 9.52
CA ALA A 623 -15.71 -31.81 8.96
C ALA A 623 -16.47 -31.21 7.76
N GLY A 624 -16.30 -31.83 6.59
CA GLY A 624 -16.89 -31.38 5.33
C GLY A 624 -15.95 -30.55 4.44
N THR A 625 -14.78 -30.13 4.95
CA THR A 625 -13.78 -29.41 4.18
C THR A 625 -12.87 -30.38 3.42
N GLN A 626 -12.82 -30.25 2.09
CA GLN A 626 -11.77 -30.81 1.27
C GLN A 626 -10.58 -29.85 1.20
N PHE A 627 -9.35 -30.35 1.31
CA PHE A 627 -8.18 -29.49 1.29
C PHE A 627 -6.95 -30.05 0.60
N ALA A 628 -6.05 -29.17 0.17
CA ALA A 628 -4.70 -29.51 -0.27
C ALA A 628 -3.69 -28.48 0.26
N VAL A 629 -2.46 -28.91 0.52
CA VAL A 629 -1.41 -28.04 1.08
C VAL A 629 -0.15 -28.09 0.21
N MET A 630 0.42 -26.93 -0.11
CA MET A 630 1.71 -26.81 -0.81
C MET A 630 2.72 -26.08 0.08
N GLY A 631 3.85 -26.75 0.33
CA GLY A 631 4.99 -26.19 1.06
C GLY A 631 6.06 -25.63 0.12
N LEU A 632 6.61 -24.48 0.47
CA LEU A 632 7.81 -23.91 -0.13
C LEU A 632 8.92 -23.90 0.92
N GLY A 633 10.00 -24.62 0.69
CA GLY A 633 11.15 -24.71 1.60
C GLY A 633 12.44 -25.00 0.84
N SER A 634 13.50 -25.36 1.55
CA SER A 634 14.78 -25.77 0.93
C SER A 634 15.32 -27.01 1.64
N LYS A 635 15.83 -27.99 0.87
CA LYS A 635 16.50 -29.18 1.42
C LYS A 635 17.84 -28.89 2.08
N GLU A 636 18.36 -27.68 1.92
CA GLU A 636 19.54 -27.22 2.65
C GLU A 636 19.25 -27.03 4.15
N TYR A 637 17.97 -26.91 4.53
CA TYR A 637 17.53 -26.80 5.91
C TYR A 637 17.02 -28.16 6.44
N PRO A 638 17.29 -28.51 7.71
CA PRO A 638 16.91 -29.81 8.28
C PRO A 638 15.40 -30.10 8.24
N LEU A 639 14.57 -29.08 8.50
CA LEU A 639 13.11 -29.20 8.58
C LEU A 639 12.44 -28.75 7.27
N PHE A 640 12.69 -29.52 6.21
CA PHE A 640 12.22 -29.21 4.85
C PHE A 640 10.68 -29.24 4.73
N CYS A 641 10.09 -28.09 4.38
CA CYS A 641 8.63 -27.87 4.22
C CYS A 641 7.80 -28.19 5.49
N LYS A 642 8.40 -28.08 6.67
CA LYS A 642 7.78 -28.47 7.95
C LYS A 642 6.46 -27.76 8.23
N ALA A 643 6.38 -26.45 8.01
CA ALA A 643 5.15 -25.69 8.21
C ALA A 643 3.96 -26.19 7.37
N ALA A 644 4.22 -26.74 6.17
CA ALA A 644 3.18 -27.32 5.31
C ALA A 644 2.75 -28.72 5.79
N GLU A 645 3.72 -29.53 6.22
CA GLU A 645 3.46 -30.83 6.84
C GLU A 645 2.58 -30.68 8.08
N ASP A 646 2.91 -29.71 8.93
CA ASP A 646 2.22 -29.42 10.18
C ASP A 646 0.76 -29.00 9.97
N VAL A 647 0.50 -28.09 9.03
CA VAL A 647 -0.87 -27.70 8.65
C VAL A 647 -1.64 -28.87 8.04
N HIS A 648 -1.00 -29.62 7.13
CA HIS A 648 -1.65 -30.74 6.46
C HIS A 648 -2.10 -31.82 7.44
N ASN A 649 -1.20 -32.26 8.32
CA ASN A 649 -1.52 -33.29 9.31
C ASN A 649 -2.60 -32.80 10.27
N ARG A 650 -2.49 -31.56 10.75
CA ARG A 650 -3.44 -31.03 11.73
C ARG A 650 -4.85 -30.82 11.16
N MET A 651 -4.98 -30.36 9.91
CA MET A 651 -6.30 -30.27 9.25
C MET A 651 -6.93 -31.65 9.05
N ALA A 652 -6.14 -32.68 8.74
CA ALA A 652 -6.62 -34.06 8.62
C ALA A 652 -7.07 -34.64 9.97
N GLU A 653 -6.29 -34.41 11.04
CA GLU A 653 -6.65 -34.83 12.41
C GLU A 653 -7.99 -34.22 12.88
N LEU A 654 -8.28 -32.99 12.44
CA LEU A 654 -9.50 -32.25 12.80
C LEU A 654 -10.69 -32.50 11.85
N GLY A 655 -10.64 -33.58 11.07
CA GLY A 655 -11.78 -34.06 10.27
C GLY A 655 -11.82 -33.59 8.81
N GLY A 656 -10.80 -32.85 8.35
CA GLY A 656 -10.68 -32.44 6.95
C GLY A 656 -10.30 -33.59 6.02
N VAL A 657 -10.72 -33.53 4.75
CA VAL A 657 -10.41 -34.54 3.73
C VAL A 657 -9.32 -34.03 2.79
N ALA A 658 -8.12 -34.60 2.89
CA ALA A 658 -7.02 -34.25 1.98
C ALA A 658 -7.26 -34.77 0.56
N LEU A 659 -7.22 -33.89 -0.43
CA LEU A 659 -7.37 -34.21 -1.87
C LEU A 659 -6.15 -34.92 -2.45
N CYS A 660 -4.97 -34.57 -1.96
CA CYS A 660 -3.70 -35.13 -2.38
C CYS A 660 -2.68 -35.04 -1.23
N PRO A 661 -1.55 -35.77 -1.30
CA PRO A 661 -0.42 -35.53 -0.41
C PRO A 661 0.04 -34.08 -0.47
N PHE A 662 0.55 -33.53 0.65
CA PHE A 662 1.07 -32.17 0.63
C PHE A 662 2.29 -32.03 -0.29
N GLY A 663 2.35 -30.92 -1.02
CA GLY A 663 3.42 -30.64 -1.95
C GLY A 663 4.67 -30.12 -1.27
N LYS A 664 5.83 -30.40 -1.85
CA LYS A 664 7.16 -29.99 -1.34
C LYS A 664 7.97 -29.30 -2.43
N GLY A 665 7.92 -27.97 -2.47
CA GLY A 665 8.76 -27.12 -3.32
C GLY A 665 10.13 -26.88 -2.68
N ASP A 666 11.20 -27.06 -3.45
CA ASP A 666 12.58 -26.96 -2.98
C ASP A 666 13.33 -25.81 -3.65
N GLU A 667 13.52 -24.69 -2.93
CA GLU A 667 14.24 -23.51 -3.41
C GLU A 667 15.72 -23.79 -3.73
N SER A 668 16.32 -24.84 -3.16
CA SER A 668 17.70 -25.24 -3.49
C SER A 668 17.80 -26.03 -4.79
N HIS A 669 16.67 -26.51 -5.32
CA HIS A 669 16.64 -27.24 -6.58
C HIS A 669 16.97 -26.30 -7.76
N PRO A 670 17.60 -26.78 -8.85
CA PRO A 670 17.87 -25.94 -10.03
C PRO A 670 16.62 -25.28 -10.63
N GLU A 671 15.47 -25.97 -10.55
CA GLU A 671 14.15 -25.47 -10.96
C GLU A 671 13.38 -24.77 -9.81
N LYS A 672 14.02 -24.57 -8.65
CA LYS A 672 13.39 -24.09 -7.41
C LYS A 672 12.16 -24.91 -7.06
N TYR A 673 11.12 -24.27 -6.53
CA TYR A 673 9.86 -24.89 -6.15
C TYR A 673 9.10 -25.56 -7.31
N GLU A 674 9.47 -25.33 -8.58
CA GLU A 674 8.71 -25.81 -9.75
C GLU A 674 8.64 -27.34 -9.88
N ASP A 675 9.71 -28.08 -9.56
CA ASP A 675 9.66 -29.56 -9.62
C ASP A 675 8.64 -30.11 -8.61
N GLY A 676 8.59 -29.50 -7.42
CA GLY A 676 7.62 -29.83 -6.38
C GLY A 676 6.20 -29.39 -6.75
N TYR A 677 6.04 -28.17 -7.28
CA TYR A 677 4.77 -27.62 -7.70
C TYR A 677 4.14 -28.45 -8.83
N GLY A 678 4.92 -28.81 -9.86
CA GLY A 678 4.40 -29.57 -11.00
C GLY A 678 3.82 -30.93 -10.60
N LYS A 679 4.50 -31.67 -9.73
CA LYS A 679 4.00 -32.96 -9.23
C LYS A 679 2.74 -32.78 -8.37
N TRP A 680 2.77 -31.79 -7.48
CA TRP A 680 1.67 -31.54 -6.56
C TRP A 680 0.42 -31.04 -7.28
N VAL A 681 0.58 -30.13 -8.23
CA VAL A 681 -0.55 -29.52 -8.95
C VAL A 681 -1.24 -30.54 -9.85
N ASP A 682 -0.50 -31.48 -10.45
CA ASP A 682 -1.06 -32.61 -11.19
C ASP A 682 -1.94 -33.48 -10.28
N SER A 683 -1.44 -33.84 -9.09
CA SER A 683 -2.21 -34.61 -8.10
C SER A 683 -3.41 -33.85 -7.54
N LEU A 684 -3.31 -32.52 -7.40
CA LEU A 684 -4.43 -31.67 -7.01
C LEU A 684 -5.55 -31.73 -8.05
N TRP A 685 -5.22 -31.55 -9.34
CA TRP A 685 -6.23 -31.57 -10.40
C TRP A 685 -6.84 -32.95 -10.59
N GLU A 686 -6.05 -34.02 -10.44
CA GLU A 686 -6.56 -35.40 -10.39
C GLU A 686 -7.54 -35.61 -9.23
N GLY A 687 -7.18 -35.13 -8.02
CA GLY A 687 -8.04 -35.19 -6.84
C GLY A 687 -9.35 -34.40 -6.98
N LEU A 688 -9.35 -33.35 -7.80
CA LEU A 688 -10.54 -32.54 -8.14
C LEU A 688 -11.30 -33.07 -9.37
N GLY A 689 -10.76 -34.06 -10.09
CA GLY A 689 -11.35 -34.57 -11.33
C GLY A 689 -11.32 -33.59 -12.52
N ALA A 690 -10.40 -32.61 -12.52
CA ALA A 690 -10.31 -31.55 -13.52
C ALA A 690 -9.26 -31.84 -14.61
N VAL A 691 -9.58 -31.62 -15.89
CA VAL A 691 -8.68 -31.79 -17.04
C VAL A 691 -8.47 -30.49 -17.82
N ASP A 692 -7.30 -30.34 -18.46
CA ASP A 692 -6.99 -29.17 -19.28
C ASP A 692 -7.77 -29.19 -20.61
N VAL A 693 -8.49 -28.11 -20.93
CA VAL A 693 -9.30 -28.01 -22.16
C VAL A 693 -8.51 -27.60 -23.41
N GLY A 694 -7.17 -27.51 -23.33
CA GLY A 694 -6.28 -27.29 -24.47
C GLY A 694 -6.63 -26.04 -25.30
N SER A 695 -6.12 -24.86 -24.91
CA SER A 695 -6.25 -23.64 -25.71
C SER A 695 -4.92 -23.18 -26.31
N VAL A 696 -5.01 -22.58 -27.50
CA VAL A 696 -3.91 -21.92 -28.23
C VAL A 696 -3.31 -20.84 -27.31
N PRO A 697 -1.98 -20.69 -27.22
CA PRO A 697 -1.37 -19.64 -26.42
C PRO A 697 -1.81 -18.27 -26.97
N VAL A 698 -2.74 -17.62 -26.29
CA VAL A 698 -3.05 -16.21 -26.50
C VAL A 698 -1.84 -15.44 -26.00
N ILE A 699 -1.25 -14.58 -26.83
CA ILE A 699 -0.19 -13.67 -26.38
C ILE A 699 -0.83 -12.73 -25.36
N PRO A 700 -0.47 -12.80 -24.07
CA PRO A 700 -1.02 -11.89 -23.08
C PRO A 700 -0.58 -10.47 -23.40
N ASP A 701 -1.40 -9.47 -23.05
CA ASP A 701 -0.98 -8.07 -23.15
C ASP A 701 0.29 -7.85 -22.32
N PRO A 702 1.25 -7.04 -22.81
CA PRO A 702 2.48 -6.80 -22.07
C PRO A 702 2.15 -6.09 -20.75
N LYS A 703 2.82 -6.47 -19.66
CA LYS A 703 2.65 -5.81 -18.36
C LYS A 703 3.15 -4.37 -18.33
N PHE A 704 3.99 -4.01 -19.29
CA PHE A 704 4.63 -2.72 -19.37
C PHE A 704 4.48 -2.09 -20.75
N THR A 705 4.50 -0.77 -20.80
CA THR A 705 4.61 0.01 -22.03
C THR A 705 5.94 0.74 -22.02
N VAL A 706 6.66 0.74 -23.15
CA VAL A 706 7.92 1.47 -23.30
C VAL A 706 7.66 2.74 -24.10
N LEU A 707 7.85 3.90 -23.46
CA LEU A 707 7.59 5.22 -24.06
C LEU A 707 8.88 5.89 -24.47
N VAL A 708 8.94 6.44 -25.69
CA VAL A 708 10.10 7.23 -26.16
C VAL A 708 10.20 8.54 -25.36
N ALA A 709 11.40 8.88 -24.91
CA ALA A 709 11.70 10.08 -24.13
C ALA A 709 12.61 11.06 -24.89
N ALA A 710 12.44 12.36 -24.64
CA ALA A 710 13.05 13.43 -25.45
C ALA A 710 14.51 13.78 -25.09
N SER A 711 15.00 13.44 -23.89
CA SER A 711 16.39 13.70 -23.48
C SER A 711 16.80 12.89 -22.25
N MET A 712 18.07 12.51 -22.18
CA MET A 712 18.68 11.87 -21.00
C MET A 712 18.83 12.83 -19.81
N GLN A 713 18.74 12.30 -18.59
CA GLN A 713 19.30 12.95 -17.40
C GLN A 713 20.82 12.69 -17.36
N ASN A 714 21.63 13.75 -17.22
CA ASN A 714 23.09 13.64 -17.20
C ASN A 714 23.67 14.37 -15.97
N PRO A 715 24.46 13.70 -15.10
CA PRO A 715 24.80 12.27 -15.12
C PRO A 715 23.63 11.38 -14.66
N PRO A 716 23.60 10.09 -15.04
CA PRO A 716 22.56 9.17 -14.62
C PRO A 716 22.54 9.04 -13.09
N PRO A 717 21.35 9.09 -12.46
CA PRO A 717 21.23 8.86 -11.02
C PRO A 717 21.65 7.41 -10.69
N PRO A 718 22.16 7.14 -9.48
CA PRO A 718 22.43 5.77 -9.08
C PRO A 718 21.11 4.98 -9.03
N PRO A 719 21.14 3.64 -9.18
CA PRO A 719 19.98 2.78 -8.96
C PRO A 719 19.28 3.10 -7.62
N PRO A 720 17.96 2.93 -7.53
CA PRO A 720 17.21 3.29 -6.32
C PRO A 720 17.78 2.63 -5.05
N GLY A 721 18.07 3.44 -4.04
CA GLY A 721 18.66 2.99 -2.77
C GLY A 721 20.20 2.92 -2.76
N CYS A 722 20.87 3.14 -3.90
CA CYS A 722 22.32 3.20 -4.01
C CYS A 722 22.85 4.63 -3.96
N GLN A 723 24.12 4.76 -3.58
CA GLN A 723 24.95 5.92 -3.80
C GLN A 723 26.04 5.57 -4.82
N TRP A 724 26.52 6.59 -5.54
CA TRP A 724 27.71 6.43 -6.37
C TRP A 724 28.97 6.50 -5.51
N THR A 725 29.77 5.45 -5.52
CA THR A 725 31.15 5.43 -5.00
C THR A 725 32.15 5.46 -6.15
N THR A 726 33.41 5.77 -5.85
CA THR A 726 34.48 5.77 -6.85
C THR A 726 35.51 4.72 -6.50
N VAL A 727 35.91 3.89 -7.47
CA VAL A 727 36.96 2.89 -7.27
C VAL A 727 38.29 3.60 -7.05
N ALA A 728 38.90 3.38 -5.88
CA ALA A 728 40.20 3.90 -5.47
C ALA A 728 41.32 2.88 -5.70
N ALA A 729 41.04 1.58 -5.58
CA ALA A 729 42.00 0.51 -5.85
C ALA A 729 41.33 -0.76 -6.38
N ASN A 730 42.06 -1.52 -7.19
CA ASN A 730 41.70 -2.85 -7.69
C ASN A 730 43.00 -3.64 -7.92
N ASP A 731 43.45 -4.33 -6.88
CA ASP A 731 44.73 -5.05 -6.89
C ASP A 731 44.51 -6.55 -6.75
N GLU A 732 45.10 -7.34 -7.63
CA GLU A 732 45.10 -8.79 -7.48
C GLU A 732 46.02 -9.18 -6.30
N ILE A 733 45.47 -9.90 -5.32
CA ILE A 733 46.15 -10.28 -4.06
C ILE A 733 46.47 -11.77 -3.97
N THR A 734 46.18 -12.53 -5.02
CA THR A 734 46.63 -13.92 -5.18
C THR A 734 48.03 -13.98 -5.79
N GLY A 735 48.82 -14.99 -5.43
CA GLY A 735 50.16 -15.20 -5.95
C GLY A 735 50.20 -15.47 -7.45
N PRO A 736 51.31 -15.15 -8.15
CA PRO A 736 51.44 -15.35 -9.59
C PRO A 736 51.20 -16.80 -10.01
N GLY A 737 50.35 -17.03 -11.02
CA GLY A 737 50.07 -18.35 -11.56
C GLY A 737 49.06 -19.19 -10.76
N ASN A 738 48.41 -18.61 -9.76
CA ASN A 738 47.30 -19.26 -9.05
C ASN A 738 46.14 -19.58 -10.01
N GLU A 739 45.50 -20.75 -9.81
CA GLU A 739 44.31 -21.17 -10.56
C GLU A 739 43.10 -20.27 -10.29
N ARG A 740 43.10 -19.55 -9.17
CA ARG A 740 42.04 -18.62 -8.76
C ARG A 740 42.61 -17.24 -8.58
N SER A 741 41.81 -16.25 -8.94
CA SER A 741 42.13 -14.84 -8.77
C SER A 741 41.31 -14.26 -7.62
N SER A 742 41.93 -13.55 -6.69
CA SER A 742 41.23 -12.75 -5.69
C SER A 742 41.80 -11.34 -5.68
N HIS A 743 40.92 -10.36 -5.52
CA HIS A 743 41.24 -8.95 -5.61
C HIS A 743 40.92 -8.23 -4.32
N HIS A 744 41.77 -7.27 -3.98
CA HIS A 744 41.49 -6.20 -3.05
C HIS A 744 40.87 -5.04 -3.81
N PHE A 745 39.71 -4.60 -3.38
CA PHE A 745 39.06 -3.40 -3.90
C PHE A 745 39.00 -2.35 -2.82
N GLU A 746 39.19 -1.09 -3.20
CA GLU A 746 38.90 0.05 -2.35
C GLU A 746 37.94 0.99 -3.06
N PHE A 747 36.89 1.42 -2.36
CA PHE A 747 35.89 2.35 -2.85
C PHE A 747 35.89 3.61 -1.99
N ASN A 748 36.23 4.75 -2.58
CA ASN A 748 36.13 6.04 -1.91
C ASN A 748 34.64 6.37 -1.65
N ILE A 749 34.34 6.71 -0.39
CA ILE A 749 33.01 7.09 0.09
C ILE A 749 32.94 8.53 0.62
N GLU A 750 34.02 9.31 0.54
CA GLU A 750 34.02 10.75 0.84
C GLU A 750 32.95 11.45 0.01
N ASP A 751 32.23 12.39 0.64
CA ASP A 751 31.15 13.16 0.03
C ASP A 751 29.95 12.36 -0.53
N THR A 752 29.90 11.03 -0.32
CA THR A 752 28.76 10.19 -0.72
C THR A 752 27.64 10.12 0.31
N GLY A 753 27.94 10.48 1.56
CA GLY A 753 27.05 10.30 2.72
C GLY A 753 26.91 8.85 3.19
N LEU A 754 27.62 7.89 2.59
CA LEU A 754 27.68 6.52 3.09
C LEU A 754 28.49 6.46 4.38
N THR A 755 27.98 5.68 5.34
CA THR A 755 28.68 5.33 6.58
C THR A 755 28.58 3.83 6.79
N TYR A 756 29.62 3.23 7.36
CA TYR A 756 29.62 1.81 7.68
C TYR A 756 30.21 1.56 9.07
N GLN A 757 30.03 0.35 9.57
CA GLN A 757 30.66 -0.15 10.78
C GLN A 757 31.49 -1.38 10.42
N THR A 758 32.62 -1.57 11.10
CA THR A 758 33.44 -2.77 11.03
C THR A 758 32.56 -4.02 11.13
N GLY A 759 32.60 -4.89 10.12
CA GLY A 759 31.81 -6.12 10.04
C GLY A 759 30.54 -6.08 9.18
N TYR A 760 30.14 -4.89 8.70
CA TYR A 760 28.99 -4.74 7.79
C TYR A 760 29.29 -5.26 6.38
N HIS A 761 28.26 -5.28 5.53
CA HIS A 761 28.38 -5.61 4.11
C HIS A 761 28.25 -4.38 3.23
N MET A 762 28.98 -4.37 2.11
CA MET A 762 28.72 -3.48 0.99
C MET A 762 27.97 -4.26 -0.09
N ALA A 763 26.80 -3.75 -0.46
CA ALA A 763 26.03 -4.24 -1.58
C ALA A 763 26.47 -3.49 -2.84
N ILE A 764 26.99 -4.21 -3.83
CA ILE A 764 27.40 -3.68 -5.13
C ILE A 764 26.33 -4.01 -6.16
N MET A 765 25.85 -3.00 -6.89
CA MET A 765 25.00 -3.22 -8.06
C MET A 765 25.88 -3.50 -9.28
N PRO A 766 25.88 -4.75 -9.81
CA PRO A 766 26.70 -5.07 -10.96
C PRO A 766 26.11 -4.51 -12.25
N ARG A 767 26.91 -4.55 -13.31
CA ARG A 767 26.51 -4.22 -14.68
C ARG A 767 26.78 -5.40 -15.59
N ASN A 768 25.99 -5.57 -16.64
CA ASN A 768 26.37 -6.46 -17.73
C ASN A 768 27.62 -5.89 -18.42
N LEU A 769 28.49 -6.79 -18.91
CA LEU A 769 29.66 -6.38 -19.70
C LEU A 769 29.20 -5.74 -21.01
N ASP A 770 29.92 -4.71 -21.46
CA ASP A 770 29.59 -4.00 -22.70
C ASP A 770 29.55 -4.95 -23.92
N SER A 771 30.41 -5.96 -23.94
CA SER A 771 30.41 -7.01 -24.98
C SER A 771 29.10 -7.78 -25.03
N VAL A 772 28.51 -8.13 -23.88
CA VAL A 772 27.24 -8.85 -23.77
C VAL A 772 26.08 -7.95 -24.20
N VAL A 773 26.07 -6.68 -23.77
CA VAL A 773 25.02 -5.71 -24.14
C VAL A 773 25.05 -5.40 -25.64
N ASN A 774 26.23 -5.18 -26.22
CA ASN A 774 26.39 -4.92 -27.65
C ASN A 774 25.83 -6.07 -28.49
N HIS A 775 26.21 -7.29 -28.14
CA HIS A 775 25.73 -8.50 -28.80
C HIS A 775 24.20 -8.65 -28.66
N TRP A 776 23.67 -8.40 -27.46
CA TRP A 776 22.23 -8.47 -27.18
C TRP A 776 21.40 -7.49 -28.03
N VAL A 777 21.85 -6.24 -28.12
CA VAL A 777 21.21 -5.20 -28.93
C VAL A 777 21.24 -5.56 -30.42
N GLU A 778 22.36 -6.11 -30.90
CA GLU A 778 22.52 -6.57 -32.28
C GLU A 778 21.56 -7.73 -32.61
N VAL A 779 21.53 -8.79 -31.80
CA VAL A 779 20.69 -9.98 -32.01
C VAL A 779 19.19 -9.64 -31.99
N ASN A 780 18.79 -8.68 -31.16
CA ASN A 780 17.39 -8.23 -31.05
C ASN A 780 17.05 -7.05 -31.99
N LYS A 781 18.02 -6.56 -32.77
CA LYS A 781 17.86 -5.42 -33.70
C LYS A 781 17.26 -4.18 -33.02
N LEU A 782 17.73 -3.88 -31.81
CA LEU A 782 17.26 -2.73 -31.02
C LEU A 782 18.12 -1.49 -31.32
N ASP A 783 17.52 -0.31 -31.20
CA ASP A 783 18.28 0.95 -31.23
C ASP A 783 18.85 1.21 -29.83
N ALA A 784 20.18 1.07 -29.69
CA ALA A 784 20.88 1.16 -28.40
C ALA A 784 20.71 2.54 -27.73
N ASP A 785 20.66 3.60 -28.54
CA ASP A 785 20.73 4.99 -28.09
C ASP A 785 19.32 5.60 -27.94
N MET A 786 18.28 4.86 -28.33
CA MET A 786 16.89 5.27 -28.13
C MET A 786 16.60 5.46 -26.65
N CYS A 787 16.27 6.70 -26.28
CA CYS A 787 15.83 7.05 -24.93
C CYS A 787 14.39 6.62 -24.72
N VAL A 788 14.15 5.83 -23.69
CA VAL A 788 12.85 5.30 -23.31
C VAL A 788 12.60 5.40 -21.81
N ALA A 789 11.35 5.31 -21.42
CA ALA A 789 10.92 5.11 -20.04
C ALA A 789 9.85 4.02 -19.97
N VAL A 790 9.99 3.10 -19.02
CA VAL A 790 9.04 2.00 -18.82
C VAL A 790 7.87 2.48 -17.97
N ARG A 791 6.65 2.11 -18.34
CA ARG A 791 5.41 2.38 -17.60
C ARG A 791 4.66 1.08 -17.35
N GLY A 792 4.02 0.97 -16.19
CA GLY A 792 3.17 -0.16 -15.86
C GLY A 792 1.84 -0.07 -16.59
N ASN A 793 1.39 -1.17 -17.18
CA ASN A 793 0.03 -1.30 -17.68
C ASN A 793 -0.86 -1.77 -16.51
N GLY A 794 -1.93 -1.05 -16.20
CA GLY A 794 -2.80 -1.38 -15.07
C GLY A 794 -2.07 -1.30 -13.72
N ALA A 795 -2.19 -2.36 -12.91
CA ALA A 795 -1.59 -2.45 -11.57
C ALA A 795 -0.14 -2.97 -11.56
N ASN A 796 0.48 -3.17 -12.73
CA ASN A 796 1.83 -3.73 -12.82
C ASN A 796 2.88 -2.70 -12.36
N ILE A 797 3.63 -3.05 -11.32
CA ILE A 797 4.67 -2.19 -10.74
C ILE A 797 5.90 -2.24 -11.65
N VAL A 798 6.35 -1.07 -12.14
CA VAL A 798 7.57 -0.97 -12.94
C VAL A 798 8.78 -1.33 -12.07
N PRO A 799 9.71 -2.18 -12.53
CA PRO A 799 10.94 -2.45 -11.81
C PRO A 799 11.72 -1.17 -11.52
N ALA A 800 12.26 -1.07 -10.31
CA ALA A 800 12.85 0.15 -9.79
C ALA A 800 13.94 0.72 -10.73
N GLY A 801 13.83 1.99 -11.11
CA GLY A 801 14.77 2.68 -11.98
C GLY A 801 14.40 2.62 -13.47
N LEU A 802 13.62 1.62 -13.92
CA LEU A 802 13.15 1.54 -15.31
C LEU A 802 12.08 2.59 -15.64
N ASP A 803 11.48 3.22 -14.64
CA ASP A 803 10.56 4.36 -14.79
C ASP A 803 11.27 5.65 -15.26
N LYS A 804 12.60 5.70 -15.16
CA LYS A 804 13.42 6.84 -15.58
C LYS A 804 13.63 6.84 -17.09
N SER A 805 14.03 8.00 -17.61
CA SER A 805 14.45 8.15 -19.00
C SER A 805 15.85 7.56 -19.16
N LEU A 806 15.93 6.38 -19.75
CA LEU A 806 17.13 5.58 -19.97
C LEU A 806 17.26 5.24 -21.44
N THR A 807 18.48 5.11 -21.94
CA THR A 807 18.72 4.45 -23.21
C THR A 807 18.41 2.96 -23.13
N ILE A 808 18.05 2.33 -24.25
CA ILE A 808 17.92 0.87 -24.34
C ILE A 808 19.20 0.18 -23.85
N ARG A 809 20.36 0.75 -24.19
CA ARG A 809 21.66 0.30 -23.68
C ARG A 809 21.72 0.30 -22.15
N GLU A 810 21.31 1.37 -21.49
CA GLU A 810 21.34 1.46 -20.03
C GLU A 810 20.40 0.45 -19.34
N ILE A 811 19.21 0.22 -19.91
CA ILE A 811 18.27 -0.81 -19.42
C ILE A 811 18.97 -2.18 -19.36
N PHE A 812 19.60 -2.59 -20.46
CA PHE A 812 20.31 -3.87 -20.51
C PHE A 812 21.67 -3.86 -19.82
N THR A 813 22.25 -2.69 -19.55
CA THR A 813 23.52 -2.61 -18.83
C THR A 813 23.33 -2.68 -17.32
N GLN A 814 22.31 -2.01 -16.77
CA GLN A 814 22.18 -1.74 -15.33
C GLN A 814 20.91 -2.31 -14.69
N HIS A 815 19.90 -2.69 -15.47
CA HIS A 815 18.60 -3.07 -14.91
C HIS A 815 18.20 -4.52 -15.17
N LEU A 816 18.46 -5.09 -16.35
CA LEU A 816 18.02 -6.45 -16.71
C LEU A 816 19.17 -7.45 -16.80
N ASP A 817 19.00 -8.64 -16.19
CA ASP A 817 19.99 -9.72 -16.13
C ASP A 817 19.99 -10.56 -17.43
N ILE A 818 20.52 -9.99 -18.51
CA ILE A 818 20.63 -10.65 -19.81
C ILE A 818 21.74 -11.71 -19.88
N ALA A 819 22.70 -11.68 -18.95
CA ALA A 819 23.76 -12.68 -18.82
C ALA A 819 23.33 -13.90 -17.98
N GLY A 820 22.18 -13.82 -17.32
CA GLY A 820 21.60 -14.91 -16.54
C GLY A 820 21.20 -16.12 -17.38
N ARG A 821 21.05 -17.26 -16.71
CA ARG A 821 20.60 -18.52 -17.33
C ARG A 821 19.13 -18.47 -17.72
N VAL A 822 18.79 -19.04 -18.87
CA VAL A 822 17.41 -19.17 -19.34
C VAL A 822 16.59 -20.10 -18.42
N THR A 823 15.30 -19.83 -18.27
CA THR A 823 14.39 -20.61 -17.40
C THR A 823 13.20 -21.17 -18.19
N LYS A 824 12.61 -22.28 -17.71
CA LYS A 824 11.36 -22.83 -18.28
C LYS A 824 10.23 -21.80 -18.43
N PRO A 825 9.94 -20.93 -17.43
CA PRO A 825 8.95 -19.86 -17.59
C PRO A 825 9.26 -18.92 -18.76
N PHE A 826 10.53 -18.51 -18.90
CA PHE A 826 10.95 -17.69 -20.05
C PHE A 826 10.75 -18.42 -21.37
N MET A 827 11.23 -19.68 -21.50
CA MET A 827 11.05 -20.47 -22.71
C MET A 827 9.57 -20.63 -23.09
N ARG A 828 8.70 -20.85 -22.10
CA ARG A 828 7.25 -20.96 -22.31
C ARG A 828 6.66 -19.64 -22.80
N ALA A 829 7.09 -18.51 -22.22
CA ALA A 829 6.68 -17.18 -22.64
C ALA A 829 7.12 -16.85 -24.07
N MET A 830 8.18 -17.49 -24.59
CA MET A 830 8.69 -17.29 -25.96
C MET A 830 7.95 -18.07 -27.04
N ILE A 831 7.23 -19.15 -26.69
CA ILE A 831 6.48 -19.99 -27.64
C ILE A 831 5.56 -19.17 -28.56
N PRO A 832 4.77 -18.19 -28.08
CA PRO A 832 3.86 -17.43 -28.95
C PRO A 832 4.58 -16.49 -29.92
N PHE A 833 5.85 -16.15 -29.64
CA PHE A 833 6.66 -15.26 -30.47
C PHE A 833 7.49 -16.01 -31.51
N ALA A 834 7.61 -17.34 -31.42
CA ALA A 834 8.33 -18.16 -32.39
C ALA A 834 7.51 -18.29 -33.70
N GLN A 835 7.93 -17.56 -34.72
CA GLN A 835 7.28 -17.58 -36.04
C GLN A 835 7.63 -18.85 -36.84
N ASP A 836 8.82 -19.40 -36.65
CA ASP A 836 9.20 -20.67 -37.26
C ASP A 836 8.53 -21.84 -36.55
N ARG A 837 7.95 -22.74 -37.35
CA ARG A 837 7.17 -23.86 -36.82
C ARG A 837 8.06 -24.86 -36.08
N ALA A 838 9.25 -25.16 -36.58
CA ALA A 838 10.14 -26.13 -35.96
C ALA A 838 10.73 -25.58 -34.66
N GLU A 839 11.09 -24.29 -34.62
CA GLU A 839 11.50 -23.61 -33.39
C GLU A 839 10.38 -23.63 -32.34
N ARG A 840 9.14 -23.32 -32.74
CA ARG A 840 7.99 -23.35 -31.82
C ARG A 840 7.71 -24.74 -31.27
N GLU A 841 7.75 -25.78 -32.11
CA GLU A 841 7.59 -27.18 -31.70
C GLU A 841 8.74 -27.62 -30.76
N ARG A 842 9.97 -27.18 -31.03
CA ARG A 842 11.13 -27.43 -30.16
C ARG A 842 10.98 -26.75 -28.79
N LEU A 843 10.50 -25.50 -28.74
CA LEU A 843 10.24 -24.80 -27.47
C LEU A 843 9.15 -25.51 -26.65
N GLN A 844 8.07 -25.94 -27.31
CA GLN A 844 7.00 -26.72 -26.67
C GLN A 844 7.54 -28.04 -26.09
N TYR A 845 8.42 -28.72 -26.82
CA TYR A 845 9.09 -29.92 -26.33
C TYR A 845 9.98 -29.63 -25.11
N LEU A 846 10.84 -28.61 -25.15
CA LEU A 846 11.75 -28.25 -24.05
C LEU A 846 11.04 -27.94 -22.73
N VAL A 847 9.84 -27.35 -22.78
CA VAL A 847 9.06 -27.04 -21.57
C VAL A 847 8.13 -28.18 -21.13
N SER A 848 8.06 -29.27 -21.89
CA SER A 848 7.25 -30.46 -21.58
C SER A 848 7.95 -31.40 -20.60
N LYS A 849 7.22 -32.43 -20.14
CA LYS A 849 7.79 -33.55 -19.38
C LYS A 849 8.81 -34.33 -20.21
N ASP A 850 8.55 -34.52 -21.50
CA ASP A 850 9.38 -35.30 -22.41
C ASP A 850 10.71 -34.61 -22.78
N GLY A 851 10.75 -33.27 -22.70
CA GLY A 851 11.96 -32.47 -22.92
C GLY A 851 12.77 -32.19 -21.67
N LYS A 852 12.49 -32.85 -20.55
CA LYS A 852 13.18 -32.59 -19.26
C LYS A 852 14.69 -32.78 -19.37
N GLU A 853 15.16 -33.83 -20.03
CA GLU A 853 16.59 -34.12 -20.14
C GLU A 853 17.32 -33.03 -20.96
N ASP A 854 16.78 -32.69 -22.12
CA ASP A 854 17.29 -31.61 -22.97
C ASP A 854 17.29 -30.26 -22.24
N TYR A 855 16.23 -29.93 -21.49
CA TYR A 855 16.24 -28.71 -20.67
C TYR A 855 17.32 -28.74 -19.57
N MET A 856 17.55 -29.89 -18.94
CA MET A 856 18.62 -30.03 -17.94
C MET A 856 19.99 -29.83 -18.57
N GLU A 857 20.16 -30.14 -19.85
CA GLU A 857 21.38 -29.80 -20.59
C GLU A 857 21.58 -28.28 -20.70
N TYR A 858 20.53 -27.50 -20.99
CA TYR A 858 20.62 -26.03 -20.98
C TYR A 858 21.05 -25.48 -19.61
N MET A 859 20.51 -26.07 -18.55
CA MET A 859 20.82 -25.68 -17.17
C MET A 859 22.28 -26.00 -16.82
N ASN A 860 22.74 -27.21 -17.16
CA ASN A 860 24.11 -27.65 -16.91
C ASN A 860 25.14 -26.85 -17.72
N GLU A 861 24.78 -26.47 -18.95
CA GLU A 861 25.62 -25.65 -19.83
C GLU A 861 25.49 -24.14 -19.57
N TYR A 862 24.64 -23.75 -18.61
CA TYR A 862 24.35 -22.36 -18.27
C TYR A 862 24.04 -21.52 -19.52
N VAL A 863 23.12 -22.01 -20.36
CA VAL A 863 22.71 -21.28 -21.56
C VAL A 863 22.08 -19.96 -21.15
N THR A 864 22.64 -18.85 -21.63
CA THR A 864 22.19 -17.50 -21.30
C THR A 864 20.96 -17.10 -22.11
N TYR A 865 20.26 -16.04 -21.70
CA TYR A 865 19.17 -15.49 -22.52
C TYR A 865 19.66 -15.12 -23.94
N GLY A 866 20.89 -14.61 -24.07
CA GLY A 866 21.43 -14.19 -25.37
C GLY A 866 21.64 -15.38 -26.30
N GLU A 867 22.31 -16.42 -25.81
CA GLU A 867 22.55 -17.67 -26.55
C GLU A 867 21.25 -18.37 -26.94
N PHE A 868 20.25 -18.34 -26.04
CA PHE A 868 18.92 -18.86 -26.35
C PHE A 868 18.29 -18.11 -27.55
N LEU A 869 18.41 -16.78 -27.62
CA LEU A 869 17.86 -16.02 -28.74
C LEU A 869 18.66 -16.18 -30.04
N GLU A 870 19.94 -16.53 -29.97
CA GLU A 870 20.72 -16.96 -31.14
C GLU A 870 20.23 -18.29 -31.70
N GLU A 871 19.85 -19.23 -30.84
CA GLU A 871 19.30 -20.52 -31.25
C GLU A 871 17.87 -20.41 -31.78
N PHE A 872 16.99 -19.70 -31.08
CA PHE A 872 15.59 -19.49 -31.45
C PHE A 872 15.42 -18.15 -32.18
N THR A 873 15.89 -18.11 -33.43
CA THR A 873 15.99 -16.88 -34.21
C THR A 873 14.65 -16.23 -34.56
N SER A 874 13.57 -17.02 -34.63
CA SER A 874 12.23 -16.55 -34.96
C SER A 874 11.45 -16.03 -33.75
N ALA A 875 11.88 -16.36 -32.52
CA ALA A 875 11.26 -15.90 -31.28
C ALA A 875 11.75 -14.47 -30.95
N ARG A 876 11.05 -13.45 -31.45
CA ARG A 876 11.42 -12.03 -31.29
C ARG A 876 10.28 -11.22 -30.66
N PRO A 877 10.16 -11.21 -29.32
CA PRO A 877 9.21 -10.35 -28.62
C PRO A 877 9.64 -8.87 -28.69
N SER A 878 8.69 -7.94 -28.47
CA SER A 878 9.01 -6.51 -28.36
C SER A 878 9.71 -6.17 -27.04
N ILE A 879 10.26 -4.97 -26.92
CA ILE A 879 10.97 -4.52 -25.71
C ILE A 879 10.08 -4.54 -24.46
N GLU A 880 8.79 -4.25 -24.61
CA GLU A 880 7.78 -4.32 -23.55
C GLU A 880 7.72 -5.71 -22.88
N TYR A 881 7.79 -6.75 -23.71
CA TYR A 881 7.79 -8.14 -23.28
C TYR A 881 9.15 -8.57 -22.73
N LEU A 882 10.26 -8.10 -23.32
CA LEU A 882 11.60 -8.39 -22.80
C LEU A 882 11.79 -7.82 -21.38
N VAL A 883 11.24 -6.63 -21.10
CA VAL A 883 11.24 -6.03 -19.77
C VAL A 883 10.41 -6.85 -18.75
N ASP A 884 9.37 -7.55 -19.20
CA ASP A 884 8.57 -8.44 -18.35
C ASP A 884 9.24 -9.80 -18.11
N PHE A 885 9.84 -10.37 -19.14
CA PHE A 885 10.32 -11.76 -19.09
C PHE A 885 11.74 -11.91 -18.53
N ILE A 886 12.57 -10.87 -18.62
CA ILE A 886 13.95 -10.91 -18.16
C ILE A 886 14.03 -10.39 -16.71
N PRO A 887 14.62 -11.16 -15.78
CA PRO A 887 14.76 -10.72 -14.39
C PRO A 887 15.58 -9.45 -14.23
N ALA A 888 15.27 -8.67 -13.20
CA ALA A 888 16.10 -7.52 -12.83
C ALA A 888 17.45 -7.97 -12.23
N ILE A 889 18.50 -7.18 -12.47
CA ILE A 889 19.81 -7.37 -11.85
C ILE A 889 19.69 -7.20 -10.34
N LYS A 890 20.30 -8.12 -9.59
CA LYS A 890 20.32 -8.10 -8.13
C LYS A 890 21.65 -7.58 -7.59
N PRO A 891 21.65 -6.84 -6.46
CA PRO A 891 22.88 -6.47 -5.78
C PRO A 891 23.62 -7.71 -5.27
N ARG A 892 24.95 -7.64 -5.26
CA ARG A 892 25.82 -8.65 -4.65
C ARG A 892 26.42 -8.10 -3.37
N LEU A 893 26.25 -8.83 -2.27
CA LEU A 893 26.77 -8.48 -0.95
C LEU A 893 28.20 -8.99 -0.80
N TYR A 894 29.07 -8.14 -0.28
CA TYR A 894 30.45 -8.46 0.08
C TYR A 894 30.72 -7.98 1.50
N SER A 895 31.38 -8.82 2.31
CA SER A 895 31.79 -8.46 3.66
C SER A 895 32.88 -7.39 3.60
N ILE A 896 32.70 -6.30 4.34
CA ILE A 896 33.63 -5.19 4.34
C ILE A 896 34.93 -5.61 5.05
N ALA A 897 36.04 -5.43 4.36
CA ALA A 897 37.39 -5.83 4.77
C ALA A 897 38.22 -4.70 5.41
N SER A 898 37.56 -3.64 5.87
CA SER A 898 38.18 -2.49 6.55
C SER A 898 37.45 -2.14 7.84
N SER A 899 38.12 -1.40 8.72
CA SER A 899 37.50 -0.80 9.90
C SER A 899 37.14 0.66 9.66
N ASP A 900 35.93 1.05 10.05
CA ASP A 900 35.47 2.45 10.06
C ASP A 900 36.31 3.36 10.95
N LYS A 901 37.05 2.80 11.93
CA LYS A 901 37.99 3.55 12.77
C LYS A 901 39.32 3.84 12.09
N MET A 902 39.77 2.95 11.19
CA MET A 902 41.07 3.06 10.53
C MET A 902 40.96 3.68 9.12
N VAL A 903 39.89 3.35 8.40
CA VAL A 903 39.66 3.77 7.01
C VAL A 903 38.26 4.43 6.88
N PRO A 904 37.99 5.55 7.57
CA PRO A 904 36.65 6.16 7.57
C PRO A 904 36.22 6.72 6.20
N HIS A 905 37.16 6.94 5.29
CA HIS A 905 36.96 7.60 3.99
C HIS A 905 36.76 6.62 2.82
N ALA A 906 36.99 5.31 3.04
CA ALA A 906 36.87 4.31 2.00
C ALA A 906 36.35 2.97 2.54
N ILE A 907 35.72 2.18 1.68
CA ILE A 907 35.33 0.81 1.99
C ILE A 907 36.24 -0.14 1.21
N GLN A 908 36.94 -1.00 1.93
CA GLN A 908 37.77 -2.05 1.34
C GLN A 908 37.00 -3.38 1.26
N LEU A 909 37.17 -4.14 0.17
CA LEU A 909 36.62 -5.49 -0.02
C LEU A 909 37.73 -6.48 -0.38
N THR A 910 37.48 -7.76 -0.10
CA THR A 910 38.29 -8.90 -0.56
C THR A 910 37.38 -9.84 -1.34
N VAL A 911 37.59 -9.93 -2.66
CA VAL A 911 36.64 -10.57 -3.58
C VAL A 911 37.34 -11.63 -4.41
N GLY A 912 36.86 -12.87 -4.36
CA GLY A 912 37.30 -13.94 -5.26
C GLY A 912 36.59 -13.84 -6.61
N ILE A 913 37.35 -13.91 -7.70
CA ILE A 913 36.80 -13.93 -9.05
C ILE A 913 36.20 -15.32 -9.32
N VAL A 914 34.94 -15.34 -9.75
CA VAL A 914 34.18 -16.57 -9.99
C VAL A 914 34.14 -16.89 -11.47
N ASP A 915 34.91 -17.90 -11.85
CA ASP A 915 34.84 -18.56 -13.15
C ASP A 915 34.60 -20.06 -12.95
N TRP A 916 33.83 -20.68 -13.86
CA TRP A 916 33.61 -22.13 -13.84
C TRP A 916 33.56 -22.69 -15.26
N VAL A 917 33.78 -24.00 -15.37
CA VAL A 917 33.74 -24.72 -16.64
C VAL A 917 32.48 -25.59 -16.65
N THR A 918 31.67 -25.48 -17.70
CA THR A 918 30.48 -26.31 -17.90
C THR A 918 30.87 -27.74 -18.31
N PRO A 919 29.96 -28.72 -18.24
CA PRO A 919 30.25 -30.09 -18.66
C PRO A 919 30.80 -30.23 -20.10
N LYS A 920 30.36 -29.40 -21.06
CA LYS A 920 30.94 -29.35 -22.42
C LYS A 920 32.24 -28.55 -22.54
N GLY A 921 32.83 -28.11 -21.43
CA GLY A 921 34.11 -27.41 -21.42
C GLY A 921 34.03 -25.91 -21.68
N LYS A 922 32.83 -25.31 -21.66
CA LYS A 922 32.68 -23.85 -21.86
C LYS A 922 33.02 -23.11 -20.57
N ILE A 923 33.87 -22.10 -20.67
CA ILE A 923 34.19 -21.22 -19.55
C ILE A 923 33.02 -20.24 -19.37
N ARG A 924 32.55 -20.11 -18.14
CA ARG A 924 31.49 -19.21 -17.71
C ARG A 924 31.99 -18.31 -16.60
N HIS A 925 31.40 -17.13 -16.53
CA HIS A 925 31.91 -16.00 -15.78
C HIS A 925 30.81 -15.49 -14.84
N GLY A 926 31.16 -15.22 -13.59
CA GLY A 926 30.24 -14.61 -12.63
C GLY A 926 30.00 -13.16 -12.99
N MET A 927 28.73 -12.74 -13.12
CA MET A 927 28.36 -11.39 -13.58
C MET A 927 29.07 -10.28 -12.80
N THR A 928 28.89 -10.22 -11.48
CA THR A 928 29.46 -9.15 -10.64
C THR A 928 30.98 -9.21 -10.61
N THR A 929 31.58 -10.38 -10.42
CA THR A 929 33.02 -10.52 -10.24
C THR A 929 33.80 -10.27 -11.52
N SER A 930 33.24 -10.62 -12.68
CA SER A 930 33.89 -10.36 -13.97
C SER A 930 33.80 -8.89 -14.33
N TRP A 931 32.67 -8.23 -14.04
CA TRP A 931 32.58 -6.78 -14.15
C TRP A 931 33.55 -6.07 -13.20
N LEU A 932 33.61 -6.47 -11.93
CA LEU A 932 34.55 -5.93 -10.95
C LEU A 932 36.02 -6.17 -11.33
N LYS A 933 36.35 -7.28 -11.98
CA LYS A 933 37.72 -7.52 -12.45
C LYS A 933 38.20 -6.43 -13.42
N ASP A 934 37.29 -5.91 -14.23
CA ASP A 934 37.60 -4.94 -15.29
C ASP A 934 37.49 -3.47 -14.85
N VAL A 935 36.94 -3.18 -13.66
CA VAL A 935 36.84 -1.78 -13.18
C VAL A 935 38.23 -1.21 -12.87
N ARG A 936 38.41 0.05 -13.23
CA ARG A 936 39.66 0.79 -13.07
C ARG A 936 39.52 1.87 -12.01
N MET A 937 40.66 2.33 -11.49
CA MET A 937 40.69 3.50 -10.62
C MET A 937 39.97 4.68 -11.29
N GLY A 938 39.07 5.34 -10.57
CA GLY A 938 38.23 6.43 -11.06
C GLY A 938 36.86 6.01 -11.60
N ASP A 939 36.62 4.71 -11.84
CA ASP A 939 35.31 4.23 -12.26
C ASP A 939 34.27 4.37 -11.14
N ARG A 940 33.02 4.64 -11.52
CA ARG A 940 31.91 4.77 -10.57
C ARG A 940 31.21 3.44 -10.36
N CYS A 941 30.95 3.11 -9.10
CA CYS A 941 30.21 1.92 -8.69
C CYS A 941 28.96 2.35 -7.91
N ALA A 942 27.81 1.78 -8.23
CA ALA A 942 26.60 1.99 -7.44
C ALA A 942 26.58 1.01 -6.27
N ALA A 943 26.46 1.51 -5.05
CA ALA A 943 26.51 0.68 -3.85
C ALA A 943 25.67 1.23 -2.68
N TYR A 944 25.36 0.35 -1.74
CA TYR A 944 24.81 0.73 -0.43
C TYR A 944 25.38 -0.15 0.67
N VAL A 945 25.31 0.31 1.91
CA VAL A 945 25.79 -0.44 3.08
C VAL A 945 24.63 -1.16 3.75
N LYS A 946 24.85 -2.42 4.14
CA LYS A 946 23.89 -3.25 4.86
C LYS A 946 24.49 -3.68 6.20
N SER A 947 23.73 -3.52 7.28
CA SER A 947 24.14 -4.00 8.60
C SER A 947 24.26 -5.52 8.64
N SER A 948 25.27 -6.01 9.37
CA SER A 948 25.52 -7.43 9.62
C SER A 948 25.59 -7.69 11.12
N PRO A 949 25.19 -8.87 11.61
CA PRO A 949 25.51 -9.29 12.96
C PRO A 949 27.00 -9.64 13.14
N MET A 950 27.78 -9.80 12.05
CA MET A 950 29.23 -10.07 12.03
C MET A 950 30.07 -8.87 12.50
N VAL A 951 29.75 -8.28 13.65
CA VAL A 951 30.48 -7.17 14.27
C VAL A 951 31.35 -7.65 15.44
N PRO A 952 32.49 -6.99 15.72
CA PRO A 952 33.30 -7.30 16.90
C PRO A 952 32.48 -7.20 18.20
N PRO A 953 32.81 -7.97 19.25
CA PRO A 953 32.20 -7.80 20.56
C PRO A 953 32.29 -6.35 21.04
N ALA A 954 31.19 -5.83 21.58
CA ALA A 954 31.13 -4.46 22.07
C ALA A 954 32.12 -4.20 23.22
N ASP A 955 32.40 -5.23 24.02
CA ASP A 955 33.46 -5.23 25.02
C ASP A 955 34.72 -5.92 24.46
N PRO A 956 35.82 -5.18 24.18
CA PRO A 956 37.08 -5.74 23.68
C PRO A 956 37.77 -6.71 24.65
N ALA A 957 37.32 -6.77 25.92
CA ALA A 957 37.76 -7.73 26.90
C ALA A 957 37.07 -9.10 26.77
N ILE A 958 36.11 -9.31 25.87
CA ILE A 958 35.57 -10.65 25.61
C ILE A 958 36.53 -11.39 24.67
N PRO A 959 37.02 -12.60 25.01
CA PRO A 959 37.83 -13.39 24.08
C PRO A 959 36.96 -13.94 22.95
N TYR A 960 37.52 -14.06 21.74
CA TYR A 960 36.77 -14.59 20.61
C TYR A 960 37.62 -15.30 19.56
N MET A 961 36.94 -16.21 18.86
CA MET A 961 37.50 -17.03 17.80
C MET A 961 36.94 -16.56 16.46
N MET A 962 37.84 -16.32 15.50
CA MET A 962 37.52 -15.98 14.11
C MET A 962 37.91 -17.17 13.24
N VAL A 963 37.00 -17.66 12.41
CA VAL A 963 37.24 -18.82 11.54
C VAL A 963 36.95 -18.44 10.10
N ALA A 964 37.97 -18.46 9.26
CA ALA A 964 37.92 -17.95 7.89
C ALA A 964 38.34 -19.02 6.88
N LEU A 965 37.58 -19.17 5.79
CA LEU A 965 37.98 -19.99 4.64
C LEU A 965 38.12 -19.14 3.38
N GLY A 966 39.33 -19.08 2.82
CA GLY A 966 39.64 -18.29 1.62
C GLY A 966 39.19 -16.83 1.75
N THR A 967 38.33 -16.38 0.84
CA THR A 967 37.76 -15.02 0.86
C THR A 967 36.93 -14.70 2.10
N GLY A 968 36.55 -15.70 2.91
CA GLY A 968 35.96 -15.51 4.23
C GLY A 968 36.87 -14.78 5.22
N ILE A 969 38.12 -14.51 4.87
CA ILE A 969 39.00 -13.62 5.64
C ILE A 969 38.54 -12.16 5.60
N ALA A 970 37.72 -11.78 4.61
CA ALA A 970 37.29 -10.40 4.37
C ALA A 970 36.86 -9.65 5.65
N PRO A 971 35.80 -10.05 6.39
CA PRO A 971 35.37 -9.30 7.57
C PRO A 971 36.48 -9.22 8.64
N PHE A 972 37.28 -10.28 8.79
CA PHE A 972 38.31 -10.35 9.81
C PHE A 972 39.53 -9.47 9.53
N ARG A 973 39.80 -9.11 8.26
CA ARG A 973 40.77 -8.04 7.93
C ARG A 973 40.33 -6.70 8.54
N GLY A 974 39.06 -6.36 8.41
CA GLY A 974 38.48 -5.18 9.06
C GLY A 974 38.55 -5.27 10.59
N TRP A 975 38.35 -6.46 11.16
CA TRP A 975 38.47 -6.66 12.61
C TRP A 975 39.91 -6.52 13.11
N ILE A 976 40.89 -7.01 12.34
CA ILE A 976 42.32 -6.84 12.65
C ILE A 976 42.68 -5.35 12.67
N GLN A 977 42.21 -4.56 11.69
CA GLN A 977 42.36 -3.10 11.67
C GLN A 977 41.70 -2.41 12.88
N TYR A 978 40.48 -2.85 13.24
CA TYR A 978 39.76 -2.35 14.42
C TYR A 978 40.56 -2.60 15.70
N ARG A 979 41.03 -3.84 15.90
CA ARG A 979 41.85 -4.22 17.06
C ARG A 979 43.18 -3.48 17.10
N LYS A 980 43.82 -3.28 15.96
CA LYS A 980 45.07 -2.50 15.87
C LYS A 980 44.83 -1.06 16.33
N THR A 981 43.72 -0.45 15.95
CA THR A 981 43.36 0.89 16.42
C THR A 981 43.21 0.93 17.95
N LEU A 982 42.50 -0.05 18.52
CA LEU A 982 42.37 -0.16 19.98
C LEU A 982 43.71 -0.43 20.68
N HIS A 983 44.60 -1.21 20.05
CA HIS A 983 45.92 -1.53 20.58
C HIS A 983 46.79 -0.28 20.64
N ASP A 984 46.78 0.54 19.59
CA ASP A 984 47.53 1.80 19.51
C ASP A 984 46.97 2.86 20.48
N GLU A 985 45.67 2.82 20.76
CA GLU A 985 45.00 3.64 21.79
C GLU A 985 45.28 3.14 23.23
N GLY A 986 45.93 1.98 23.40
CA GLY A 986 46.20 1.38 24.72
C GLY A 986 44.95 0.83 25.41
N ILE A 987 43.88 0.53 24.68
CA ILE A 987 42.66 -0.06 25.22
C ILE A 987 42.92 -1.55 25.52
N PRO A 988 42.64 -2.05 26.73
CA PRO A 988 42.79 -3.46 27.06
C PRO A 988 41.95 -4.36 26.16
N GLN A 989 42.57 -5.41 25.62
CA GLN A 989 41.93 -6.38 24.74
C GLN A 989 42.29 -7.80 25.19
N ASN A 990 41.33 -8.71 25.19
CA ASN A 990 41.58 -10.13 25.44
C ASN A 990 41.94 -10.87 24.14
N LYS A 991 42.25 -12.18 24.30
CA LYS A 991 42.73 -13.06 23.23
C LYS A 991 41.72 -13.12 22.08
N ALA A 992 42.21 -12.90 20.86
CA ALA A 992 41.47 -13.11 19.63
C ALA A 992 42.25 -14.03 18.71
N VAL A 993 41.68 -15.18 18.34
CA VAL A 993 42.39 -16.22 17.58
C VAL A 993 41.75 -16.41 16.21
N LEU A 994 42.54 -16.24 15.15
CA LEU A 994 42.14 -16.46 13.76
C LEU A 994 42.54 -17.86 13.30
N TYR A 995 41.57 -18.72 12.98
CA TYR A 995 41.76 -19.97 12.27
C TYR A 995 41.52 -19.74 10.79
N TYR A 996 42.59 -19.63 10.00
CA TYR A 996 42.52 -19.27 8.58
C TYR A 996 42.87 -20.45 7.66
N GLY A 997 41.95 -20.81 6.77
CA GLY A 997 42.12 -21.90 5.80
C GLY A 997 42.31 -21.40 4.37
N CYS A 998 43.40 -21.83 3.73
CA CYS A 998 43.66 -21.62 2.29
C CYS A 998 44.36 -22.84 1.68
N ARG A 999 44.73 -22.80 0.39
CA ARG A 999 45.42 -23.91 -0.27
C ARG A 999 46.89 -23.92 0.10
N ARG A 1000 47.60 -22.82 -0.14
CA ARG A 1000 49.06 -22.69 0.03
C ARG A 1000 49.44 -21.27 0.40
N ARG A 1001 50.51 -21.14 1.17
CA ARG A 1001 51.01 -19.87 1.68
C ARG A 1001 51.42 -18.88 0.57
N ASP A 1002 51.99 -19.39 -0.52
CA ASP A 1002 52.52 -18.61 -1.65
C ASP A 1002 51.50 -18.38 -2.78
N GLU A 1003 50.28 -18.92 -2.67
CA GLU A 1003 49.26 -18.86 -3.73
C GLU A 1003 48.02 -18.06 -3.32
N ASP A 1004 47.34 -18.43 -2.22
CA ASP A 1004 46.02 -17.89 -1.84
C ASP A 1004 45.91 -17.51 -0.36
N TYR A 1005 47.04 -17.12 0.24
CA TYR A 1005 47.07 -16.52 1.57
C TYR A 1005 46.89 -15.01 1.46
N LEU A 1006 45.70 -14.52 1.86
CA LEU A 1006 45.19 -13.19 1.49
C LEU A 1006 45.41 -12.10 2.55
N LEU A 1007 46.15 -12.39 3.62
CA LEU A 1007 46.55 -11.38 4.61
C LEU A 1007 47.75 -10.60 4.11
N THR A 1008 47.68 -9.28 4.18
CA THR A 1008 48.78 -8.37 3.80
C THR A 1008 49.98 -8.53 4.73
N GLU A 1009 51.16 -8.14 4.27
CA GLU A 1009 52.37 -8.15 5.11
C GLU A 1009 52.20 -7.29 6.37
N THR A 1010 51.47 -6.17 6.26
CA THR A 1010 51.16 -5.29 7.39
C THR A 1010 50.24 -5.97 8.41
N GLU A 1011 49.17 -6.64 7.95
CA GLU A 1011 48.28 -7.39 8.86
C GLU A 1011 49.03 -8.55 9.54
N GLN A 1012 49.94 -9.21 8.84
CA GLN A 1012 50.80 -10.25 9.42
C GLN A 1012 51.78 -9.69 10.46
N ALA A 1013 52.34 -8.50 10.24
CA ALA A 1013 53.22 -7.87 11.23
C ALA A 1013 52.47 -7.54 12.54
N TRP A 1014 51.19 -7.18 12.47
CA TRP A 1014 50.36 -6.91 13.65
C TRP A 1014 50.07 -8.15 14.49
N ARG A 1015 50.10 -9.35 13.90
CA ARG A 1015 50.11 -10.61 14.67
C ARG A 1015 51.35 -10.67 15.56
N ASP A 1016 52.51 -10.35 15.00
CA ASP A 1016 53.78 -10.41 15.71
C ASP A 1016 53.89 -9.28 16.78
N GLU A 1017 53.11 -8.20 16.64
CA GLU A 1017 52.88 -7.16 17.67
C GLU A 1017 51.88 -7.58 18.77
N GLY A 1018 51.24 -8.75 18.66
CA GLY A 1018 50.27 -9.25 19.62
C GLY A 1018 48.86 -8.67 19.48
N VAL A 1019 48.49 -8.13 18.32
CA VAL A 1019 47.13 -7.64 18.06
C VAL A 1019 46.13 -8.80 18.00
N TYR A 1020 46.52 -9.92 17.41
CA TYR A 1020 45.73 -11.15 17.31
C TYR A 1020 46.66 -12.37 17.16
N ASP A 1021 46.15 -13.56 17.46
CA ASP A 1021 46.83 -14.84 17.19
C ASP A 1021 46.30 -15.47 15.91
N GLU A 1022 47.12 -16.25 15.21
CA GLU A 1022 46.71 -16.94 13.98
C GLU A 1022 47.15 -18.40 13.95
N ILE A 1023 46.23 -19.29 13.56
CA ILE A 1023 46.46 -20.71 13.35
C ILE A 1023 46.07 -21.07 11.90
N PRO A 1024 47.03 -21.11 10.95
CA PRO A 1024 46.73 -21.37 9.56
C PRO A 1024 46.55 -22.87 9.24
N ALA A 1025 45.66 -23.15 8.28
CA ALA A 1025 45.42 -24.46 7.70
C ALA A 1025 45.64 -24.42 6.18
N PHE A 1026 46.75 -24.97 5.72
CA PHE A 1026 47.09 -25.06 4.30
C PHE A 1026 46.72 -26.43 3.72
N SER A 1027 45.67 -26.47 2.92
CA SER A 1027 45.08 -27.73 2.45
C SER A 1027 45.88 -28.45 1.35
N ARG A 1028 46.85 -27.78 0.71
CA ARG A 1028 47.64 -28.31 -0.43
C ARG A 1028 49.15 -28.10 -0.31
N GLU A 1029 49.65 -27.67 0.84
CA GLU A 1029 51.09 -27.42 1.08
C GLU A 1029 51.87 -28.72 1.36
N THR A 1030 51.22 -29.71 2.00
CA THR A 1030 51.82 -31.01 2.30
C THR A 1030 51.12 -32.15 1.56
N GLY A 1031 51.66 -33.38 1.62
CA GLY A 1031 51.01 -34.57 1.05
C GLY A 1031 49.68 -34.95 1.71
N ARG A 1032 49.35 -34.37 2.89
CA ARG A 1032 48.07 -34.54 3.60
C ARG A 1032 47.28 -33.23 3.57
N ARG A 1033 45.98 -33.31 3.28
CA ARG A 1033 45.10 -32.15 3.37
C ARG A 1033 44.82 -31.81 4.83
N VAL A 1034 45.04 -30.55 5.21
CA VAL A 1034 44.75 -30.01 6.55
C VAL A 1034 43.73 -28.89 6.41
N PHE A 1035 42.63 -28.98 7.15
CA PHE A 1035 41.54 -28.00 7.17
C PHE A 1035 41.45 -27.29 8.52
N VAL A 1036 40.64 -26.23 8.59
CA VAL A 1036 40.49 -25.45 9.82
C VAL A 1036 39.94 -26.28 10.98
N HIS A 1037 38.98 -27.18 10.75
CA HIS A 1037 38.45 -28.04 11.82
C HIS A 1037 39.51 -29.01 12.37
N ASP A 1038 40.47 -29.45 11.56
CA ASP A 1038 41.61 -30.23 12.05
C ASP A 1038 42.48 -29.41 13.01
N ARG A 1039 42.70 -28.12 12.69
CA ARG A 1039 43.45 -27.20 13.55
C ARG A 1039 42.70 -26.87 14.83
N ILE A 1040 41.39 -26.69 14.74
CA ILE A 1040 40.52 -26.43 15.90
C ILE A 1040 40.55 -27.63 16.84
N GLN A 1041 40.44 -28.85 16.30
CA GLN A 1041 40.56 -30.08 17.07
C GLN A 1041 41.94 -30.26 17.72
N GLN A 1042 43.03 -29.84 17.05
CA GLN A 1042 44.38 -29.87 17.64
C GLN A 1042 44.55 -28.92 18.83
N HIS A 1043 43.69 -27.91 18.95
CA HIS A 1043 43.69 -26.92 20.04
C HIS A 1043 42.41 -27.05 20.87
N SER A 1044 41.89 -28.28 21.03
CA SER A 1044 40.63 -28.58 21.72
C SER A 1044 40.55 -27.93 23.10
N ASP A 1045 41.62 -28.02 23.90
CA ASP A 1045 41.65 -27.53 25.28
C ASP A 1045 41.53 -25.99 25.33
N GLU A 1046 42.23 -25.28 24.43
CA GLU A 1046 42.16 -23.82 24.33
C GLU A 1046 40.81 -23.34 23.81
N VAL A 1047 40.22 -24.08 22.86
CA VAL A 1047 38.90 -23.78 22.29
C VAL A 1047 37.82 -23.99 23.35
N PHE A 1048 37.90 -25.06 24.13
CA PHE A 1048 36.99 -25.33 25.25
C PHE A 1048 37.10 -24.24 26.32
N GLU A 1049 38.32 -23.92 26.76
CA GLU A 1049 38.55 -22.86 27.74
C GLU A 1049 37.98 -21.51 27.25
N MET A 1050 38.22 -21.14 25.99
CA MET A 1050 37.72 -19.89 25.44
C MET A 1050 36.20 -19.86 25.33
N LEU A 1051 35.58 -20.84 24.67
CA LEU A 1051 34.15 -20.76 24.31
C LEU A 1051 33.24 -21.21 25.47
N TRP A 1052 33.64 -22.24 26.21
CA TRP A 1052 32.83 -22.81 27.29
C TRP A 1052 33.09 -22.12 28.62
N VAL A 1053 34.35 -22.07 29.08
CA VAL A 1053 34.70 -21.58 30.42
C VAL A 1053 34.63 -20.06 30.51
N GLN A 1054 35.26 -19.35 29.56
CA GLN A 1054 35.33 -17.89 29.56
C GLN A 1054 34.09 -17.24 28.91
N GLY A 1055 33.25 -18.03 28.25
CA GLY A 1055 32.11 -17.50 27.51
C GLY A 1055 32.56 -16.61 26.33
N GLY A 1056 33.58 -17.02 25.61
CA GLY A 1056 34.01 -16.34 24.40
C GLY A 1056 32.98 -16.40 23.27
N HIS A 1057 33.24 -15.65 22.20
CA HIS A 1057 32.40 -15.61 21.01
C HIS A 1057 33.04 -16.39 19.85
N LEU A 1058 32.22 -16.88 18.92
CA LEU A 1058 32.65 -17.61 17.73
C LEU A 1058 32.11 -16.92 16.48
N TYR A 1059 32.99 -16.64 15.53
CA TYR A 1059 32.63 -16.01 14.27
C TYR A 1059 33.20 -16.82 13.10
N TYR A 1060 32.36 -17.16 12.14
CA TYR A 1060 32.74 -17.91 10.96
C TYR A 1060 32.38 -17.16 9.68
N SER A 1061 33.30 -17.14 8.71
CA SER A 1061 33.01 -16.70 7.35
C SER A 1061 33.64 -17.64 6.31
N GLY A 1062 32.83 -18.11 5.36
CA GLY A 1062 33.28 -19.05 4.33
C GLY A 1062 32.16 -19.87 3.71
N THR A 1063 32.49 -21.06 3.20
CA THR A 1063 31.54 -21.94 2.51
C THR A 1063 30.53 -22.60 3.46
N ILE A 1064 29.30 -22.83 3.01
CA ILE A 1064 28.25 -23.58 3.75
C ILE A 1064 28.75 -24.93 4.31
N ILE A 1065 29.48 -25.69 3.49
CA ILE A 1065 30.04 -26.99 3.90
C ILE A 1065 31.03 -26.83 5.07
N GLY A 1066 31.85 -25.78 5.04
CA GLY A 1066 32.81 -25.49 6.10
C GLY A 1066 32.14 -25.13 7.43
N ALA A 1067 31.04 -24.37 7.41
CA ALA A 1067 30.26 -24.05 8.60
C ALA A 1067 29.72 -25.32 9.29
N LYS A 1068 29.21 -26.27 8.49
CA LYS A 1068 28.71 -27.55 9.01
C LYS A 1068 29.81 -28.33 9.74
N TYR A 1069 30.99 -28.43 9.15
CA TYR A 1069 32.13 -29.10 9.79
C TYR A 1069 32.63 -28.38 11.03
N LEU A 1070 32.59 -27.04 11.05
CA LEU A 1070 32.93 -26.26 12.23
C LEU A 1070 31.97 -26.55 13.38
N LYS A 1071 30.66 -26.50 13.13
CA LYS A 1071 29.64 -26.77 14.16
C LYS A 1071 29.84 -28.16 14.77
N GLU A 1072 30.03 -29.17 13.93
CA GLU A 1072 30.31 -30.54 14.39
C GLU A 1072 31.59 -30.63 15.22
N ALA A 1073 32.66 -29.95 14.81
CA ALA A 1073 33.92 -29.95 15.55
C ALA A 1073 33.79 -29.28 16.94
N ILE A 1074 33.08 -28.16 17.05
CA ILE A 1074 32.86 -27.49 18.35
C ILE A 1074 32.02 -28.34 19.30
N ILE A 1075 30.94 -28.96 18.79
CA ILE A 1075 30.11 -29.88 19.58
C ILE A 1075 30.95 -31.09 20.03
N GLY A 1076 31.78 -31.64 19.14
CA GLY A 1076 32.72 -32.72 19.45
C GLY A 1076 33.69 -32.34 20.58
N ILE A 1077 34.31 -31.16 20.51
CA ILE A 1077 35.23 -30.66 21.54
C ILE A 1077 34.53 -30.51 22.90
N PHE A 1078 33.30 -29.99 22.94
CA PHE A 1078 32.54 -29.91 24.20
C PHE A 1078 32.27 -31.30 24.77
N ALA A 1079 31.91 -32.27 23.92
CA ALA A 1079 31.69 -33.65 24.34
C ALA A 1079 32.95 -34.34 24.88
N GLU A 1080 34.11 -34.12 24.26
CA GLU A 1080 35.40 -34.64 24.73
C GLU A 1080 35.79 -34.11 26.12
N HIS A 1081 35.32 -32.90 26.47
CA HIS A 1081 35.52 -32.28 27.77
C HIS A 1081 34.43 -32.61 28.81
N GLY A 1082 33.58 -33.60 28.51
CA GLY A 1082 32.60 -34.14 29.46
C GLY A 1082 31.23 -33.46 29.45
N VAL A 1083 30.94 -32.59 28.47
CA VAL A 1083 29.60 -32.02 28.26
C VAL A 1083 28.75 -33.04 27.49
N PRO A 1084 27.54 -33.41 27.96
CA PRO A 1084 26.61 -34.22 27.16
C PRO A 1084 26.36 -33.59 25.79
N ARG A 1085 26.32 -34.41 24.73
CA ARG A 1085 26.27 -33.90 23.35
C ARG A 1085 25.00 -33.08 23.06
N ASP A 1086 23.87 -33.49 23.63
CA ASP A 1086 22.60 -32.78 23.61
C ASP A 1086 22.70 -31.40 24.27
N GLU A 1087 23.37 -31.31 25.42
CA GLU A 1087 23.63 -30.04 26.11
C GLU A 1087 24.58 -29.13 25.30
N ALA A 1088 25.59 -29.72 24.64
CA ALA A 1088 26.51 -29.00 23.75
C ALA A 1088 25.79 -28.43 22.50
N GLU A 1089 24.88 -29.21 21.91
CA GLU A 1089 24.03 -28.78 20.79
C GLU A 1089 23.08 -27.64 21.23
N GLU A 1090 22.39 -27.79 22.35
CA GLU A 1090 21.49 -26.77 22.90
C GLU A 1090 22.22 -25.47 23.24
N LEU A 1091 23.42 -25.56 23.83
CA LEU A 1091 24.22 -24.38 24.11
C LEU A 1091 24.65 -23.69 22.82
N PHE A 1092 25.14 -24.44 21.83
CA PHE A 1092 25.55 -23.86 20.55
C PHE A 1092 24.40 -23.07 19.92
N GLU A 1093 23.20 -23.65 19.86
CA GLU A 1093 22.00 -22.98 19.36
C GLU A 1093 21.61 -21.77 20.20
N THR A 1094 21.75 -21.86 21.52
CA THR A 1094 21.51 -20.73 22.43
C THR A 1094 22.47 -19.58 22.16
N ARG A 1095 23.75 -19.88 21.93
CA ARG A 1095 24.76 -18.88 21.57
C ARG A 1095 24.55 -18.29 20.18
N GLU A 1096 23.99 -19.05 19.24
CA GLU A 1096 23.55 -18.52 17.94
C GLU A 1096 22.39 -17.51 18.14
N ARG A 1097 21.38 -17.85 18.95
CA ARG A 1097 20.26 -16.95 19.28
C ARG A 1097 20.71 -15.68 20.02
N GLU A 1098 21.69 -15.80 20.90
CA GLU A 1098 22.30 -14.67 21.63
C GLU A 1098 23.25 -13.82 20.77
N GLN A 1099 23.44 -14.16 19.49
CA GLN A 1099 24.40 -13.51 18.58
C GLN A 1099 25.86 -13.55 19.08
N ARG A 1100 26.21 -14.63 19.78
CA ARG A 1100 27.57 -14.89 20.25
C ARG A 1100 28.31 -15.85 19.33
N PHE A 1101 27.57 -16.79 18.72
CA PHE A 1101 28.06 -17.67 17.66
C PHE A 1101 27.43 -17.22 16.34
N ILE A 1102 28.23 -16.72 15.41
CA ILE A 1102 27.74 -16.12 14.16
C ILE A 1102 28.41 -16.81 12.98
N LEU A 1103 27.60 -17.48 12.16
CA LEU A 1103 28.07 -18.21 10.99
C LEU A 1103 27.61 -17.51 9.71
N GLU A 1104 28.50 -16.76 9.07
CA GLU A 1104 28.26 -16.13 7.77
C GLU A 1104 28.74 -17.04 6.64
N ALA A 1105 27.85 -17.93 6.19
CA ALA A 1105 28.15 -18.89 5.14
C ALA A 1105 27.51 -18.51 3.79
N TYR A 1106 28.25 -18.74 2.70
CA TYR A 1106 27.82 -18.43 1.32
C TYR A 1106 28.23 -19.49 0.29
#